data_AF-A0A5J5MSZ7-F1
#
_entry.id   AF-A0A5J5MSZ7-F1
#
_cell.length_a   1.000
_cell.length_b   1.000
_cell.length_c   1.000
_cell.angle_alpha   90.00
_cell.angle_beta   90.00
_cell.angle_gamma   90.00
#
_symmetry.space_group_name_H-M   'P 1'
#
loop_
_entity.id
_entity.type
_entity.pdbx_description
1 polymer ?
#
loop_
_entity_poly.entity_id
_entity_poly.type
_entity_poly.pdbx_seq_one_letter_code
_entity_poly.pdbx_strand_id
1 'polypeptide(L)'
;RQRQPCSRKKQKVRGQGRWWGSQGAGVWNHNCGRQGHGPPPSSHPHPILWGNTEGATLSQFPSRLVRNLGSPRRRKESGALKERELSQVLKEEKRTIFVFPTLLCLSLYNSVSCSRPEPNSPHLCDLSGFPRQSQQERSVGRGFSGVYAGQPGPNCLRAGGPRPRLSAAAAHVQGHLPQGPLLLHPRGQGEARALTAPFIRKQGLDRLFLECDAHMWRLGDRRIPEGIAVDGGSDWFLLNRKFVEYVTFSTDDLVTKMKQFYSYTLLPAESFFHTVLENSPHCDTMVDNNLRITNWNRKLGCKCQYKHIVDWCGCSPNDFKPQDFHRFQQTARPTFFARKFEAVVSQEIIGQLDYYLYGNYPAGTPGLRSYWENIYDEPDGIHSLSDVALSLYHSFSRLGLRRAEASLHAPGESSCRYYPMGHPASVHLYFLADRFQGFLIKHHATNLAVSKLETLETWVMPKKVFKIASPPSDFGRLQFSEVGTDWDAKERLFRNFGGLLGPMDEPVGMQKWGKGPNVTVTVIWVDPVNIIAATYDILIESTAEFTHYKPPLNLPLRPGVWTVKILHHWVPVAETKFLVAPLTFSNRQPIKPEEALRLHNGPLRSAYMEQSFQSLNPVLSLPINPAQVEQARRNAASAGATLERWLDSLVGGMWTAMDICATGPSACPVMQTCSQTAWSSFSPDPKSELGAVKPDGRLR
;
A
#
# COMPACT_ATOMS: atom_id res chain seq x y z
N ARG A 1 67.89 -6.84 -41.50
CA ARG A 1 68.51 -5.49 -41.32
C ARG A 1 68.10 -5.04 -39.92
N GLN A 2 68.99 -5.02 -38.91
CA GLN A 2 69.77 -3.85 -38.43
C GLN A 2 68.89 -2.68 -37.91
N ARG A 3 69.14 -2.03 -36.76
CA ARG A 3 70.21 -2.14 -35.72
C ARG A 3 69.75 -1.48 -34.38
N GLN A 4 70.48 -1.71 -33.27
CA GLN A 4 70.38 -0.93 -32.00
C GLN A 4 71.38 0.25 -31.96
N PRO A 5 71.34 1.15 -30.95
CA PRO A 5 72.13 1.01 -29.68
C PRO A 5 71.26 1.13 -28.38
N CYS A 6 71.55 0.44 -27.24
CA CYS A 6 72.49 0.75 -26.12
C CYS A 6 72.22 2.06 -25.35
N SER A 7 72.29 2.15 -24.00
CA SER A 7 72.96 1.38 -22.91
C SER A 7 72.08 1.33 -21.61
N ARG A 8 72.10 0.35 -20.66
CA ARG A 8 73.09 -0.09 -19.61
C ARG A 8 73.53 1.06 -18.65
N LYS A 9 73.57 0.97 -17.30
CA LYS A 9 73.50 -0.10 -16.24
C LYS A 9 72.60 0.38 -15.05
N LYS A 10 72.10 -0.35 -14.03
CA LYS A 10 72.10 -1.75 -13.50
C LYS A 10 72.69 -1.91 -12.06
N GLN A 11 71.83 -1.92 -11.02
CA GLN A 11 71.94 -2.66 -9.73
C GLN A 11 70.52 -2.71 -9.07
N LYS A 12 69.94 -3.76 -8.48
CA LYS A 12 70.35 -4.86 -7.53
C LYS A 12 70.53 -4.35 -6.07
N VAL A 13 70.03 -5.01 -5.00
CA VAL A 13 69.37 -6.34 -4.86
C VAL A 13 68.53 -6.49 -3.55
N ARG A 14 67.87 -7.66 -3.37
CA ARG A 14 67.25 -8.32 -2.16
C ARG A 14 67.67 -7.84 -0.74
N GLY A 15 66.90 -8.08 0.33
CA GLY A 15 65.59 -8.76 0.47
C GLY A 15 65.34 -9.42 1.86
N GLN A 16 64.34 -10.33 1.90
CA GLN A 16 63.84 -11.22 2.98
C GLN A 16 64.62 -11.46 4.30
N GLY A 17 63.87 -11.43 5.43
CA GLY A 17 64.13 -12.08 6.74
C GLY A 17 62.95 -11.73 7.69
N ARG A 18 62.11 -12.64 8.21
CA ARG A 18 62.29 -13.77 9.17
C ARG A 18 62.68 -13.32 10.60
N TRP A 19 62.09 -13.82 11.71
CA TRP A 19 60.94 -14.72 12.02
C TRP A 19 60.69 -14.64 13.57
N TRP A 20 59.70 -15.39 14.11
CA TRP A 20 59.52 -15.77 15.54
C TRP A 20 59.09 -14.74 16.61
N GLY A 21 58.36 -15.25 17.62
CA GLY A 21 58.19 -14.66 18.97
C GLY A 21 56.83 -13.96 19.26
N SER A 22 56.18 -14.13 20.42
CA SER A 22 55.69 -15.33 21.15
C SER A 22 55.11 -14.89 22.52
N GLN A 23 53.89 -15.34 22.89
CA GLN A 23 53.25 -15.10 24.21
C GLN A 23 52.95 -13.61 24.53
N GLY A 24 52.10 -13.21 25.49
CA GLY A 24 51.09 -13.96 26.26
C GLY A 24 50.60 -13.22 27.53
N ALA A 25 49.31 -13.38 27.88
CA ALA A 25 48.64 -13.05 29.17
C ALA A 25 48.51 -11.56 29.64
N GLY A 26 47.51 -11.32 30.52
CA GLY A 26 47.20 -10.03 31.18
C GLY A 26 46.37 -9.04 30.34
N VAL A 27 45.18 -8.53 30.73
CA VAL A 27 44.33 -8.60 31.94
C VAL A 27 44.90 -7.90 33.19
N TRP A 28 44.01 -7.41 34.07
CA TRP A 28 44.15 -6.41 35.17
C TRP A 28 43.98 -4.96 34.68
N ASN A 29 42.98 -4.14 35.06
CA ASN A 29 41.89 -4.16 36.07
C ASN A 29 42.27 -3.76 37.53
N HIS A 30 42.01 -2.49 37.88
CA HIS A 30 41.80 -1.88 39.21
C HIS A 30 41.23 -0.47 38.98
N ASN A 31 40.20 0.09 39.64
CA ASN A 31 39.33 -0.26 40.78
C ASN A 31 39.86 -0.04 42.22
N CYS A 32 39.51 1.14 42.78
CA CYS A 32 39.38 1.52 44.21
C CYS A 32 38.42 2.74 44.30
N GLY A 33 37.61 2.98 45.34
CA GLY A 33 37.23 2.15 46.50
C GLY A 33 37.06 2.94 47.82
N ARG A 34 36.09 2.55 48.68
CA ARG A 34 35.73 3.07 50.05
C ARG A 34 34.83 4.32 50.08
N GLN A 35 33.95 4.59 51.07
CA GLN A 35 33.32 3.90 52.24
C GLN A 35 32.12 4.80 52.72
N GLY A 36 31.11 4.42 53.52
CA GLY A 36 30.65 3.12 54.06
C GLY A 36 29.75 3.24 55.33
N HIS A 37 28.70 2.40 55.44
CA HIS A 37 27.82 2.13 56.62
C HIS A 37 26.65 3.08 57.02
N GLY A 38 25.57 2.47 57.56
CA GLY A 38 24.38 3.05 58.26
C GLY A 38 24.16 2.30 59.61
N PRO A 39 22.94 1.97 60.13
CA PRO A 39 21.53 2.23 59.73
C PRO A 39 20.84 3.10 60.83
N PRO A 40 19.66 2.88 61.52
CA PRO A 40 18.45 2.00 61.41
C PRO A 40 17.07 2.77 61.33
N PRO A 41 15.86 2.13 61.39
CA PRO A 41 14.58 2.74 60.93
C PRO A 41 13.44 3.00 61.97
N SER A 42 12.46 3.86 61.59
CA SER A 42 11.11 4.09 62.18
C SER A 42 10.23 4.90 61.19
N SER A 43 8.89 5.06 61.27
CA SER A 43 7.74 4.31 61.85
C SER A 43 6.39 4.81 61.26
N HIS A 44 5.28 4.08 61.44
CA HIS A 44 3.88 4.48 61.08
C HIS A 44 3.29 5.57 62.02
N PRO A 45 2.27 6.41 61.65
CA PRO A 45 0.88 5.97 61.30
C PRO A 45 0.05 6.82 60.29
N HIS A 46 -1.23 6.46 60.11
CA HIS A 46 -2.29 7.16 59.34
C HIS A 46 -2.95 8.34 60.10
N PRO A 47 -3.69 9.22 59.39
CA PRO A 47 -5.18 9.25 59.42
C PRO A 47 -5.79 9.17 57.99
N ILE A 48 -7.05 8.79 57.68
CA ILE A 48 -8.39 8.71 58.33
C ILE A 48 -9.34 9.92 58.06
N LEU A 49 -10.32 9.68 57.15
CA LEU A 49 -11.69 10.26 56.97
C LEU A 49 -11.85 11.81 56.89
N TRP A 50 -12.85 12.40 56.22
CA TRP A 50 -14.22 12.01 55.82
C TRP A 50 -14.42 11.98 54.27
N GLY A 51 -15.53 11.54 53.67
CA GLY A 51 -16.75 10.91 54.23
C GLY A 51 -18.06 11.60 53.81
N ASN A 52 -18.80 11.03 52.84
CA ASN A 52 -20.26 11.20 52.69
C ASN A 52 -20.84 10.10 51.78
N THR A 53 -22.10 9.70 51.98
CA THR A 53 -22.66 8.43 51.45
C THR A 53 -24.18 8.42 51.27
N GLU A 54 -24.65 7.88 50.15
CA GLU A 54 -25.92 7.14 49.95
C GLU A 54 -25.59 5.96 49.01
N GLY A 55 -26.19 4.77 49.01
CA GLY A 55 -27.46 4.29 49.57
C GLY A 55 -28.37 3.84 48.40
N ALA A 56 -28.87 2.60 48.27
CA ALA A 56 -28.81 1.43 49.14
C ALA A 56 -28.90 0.08 48.37
N THR A 57 -28.73 -0.99 49.15
CA THR A 57 -28.92 -2.46 49.02
C THR A 57 -30.20 -2.94 48.30
N LEU A 58 -30.47 -4.23 47.98
CA LEU A 58 -30.28 -5.57 48.62
C LEU A 58 -29.80 -6.63 47.56
N SER A 59 -29.04 -7.72 47.80
CA SER A 59 -29.16 -8.90 48.71
C SER A 59 -30.34 -9.86 48.39
N GLN A 60 -30.25 -11.21 48.40
CA GLN A 60 -29.20 -12.13 48.88
C GLN A 60 -29.33 -13.59 48.32
N PHE A 61 -28.36 -14.44 48.71
CA PHE A 61 -28.19 -15.92 48.59
C PHE A 61 -29.40 -16.78 49.08
N PRO A 62 -29.43 -18.16 48.97
CA PRO A 62 -28.31 -19.11 48.84
C PRO A 62 -28.48 -20.32 47.87
N SER A 63 -27.47 -21.21 47.88
CA SER A 63 -27.39 -22.50 47.16
C SER A 63 -27.28 -23.70 48.13
N ARG A 64 -27.47 -24.95 47.66
CA ARG A 64 -26.77 -26.19 48.12
C ARG A 64 -27.28 -27.51 47.47
N LEU A 65 -26.33 -28.39 47.05
CA LEU A 65 -26.29 -29.88 47.09
C LEU A 65 -27.42 -30.75 46.41
N VAL A 66 -27.22 -32.00 45.95
CA VAL A 66 -26.01 -32.77 45.48
C VAL A 66 -26.40 -34.14 44.84
N ARG A 67 -25.57 -34.69 43.91
CA ARG A 67 -25.50 -36.13 43.46
C ARG A 67 -26.77 -36.70 42.74
N ASN A 68 -26.76 -37.83 42.01
CA ASN A 68 -25.73 -38.66 41.34
C ASN A 68 -26.41 -39.58 40.28
N LEU A 69 -25.61 -40.20 39.38
CA LEU A 69 -25.97 -41.31 38.46
C LEU A 69 -26.97 -40.96 37.33
N GLY A 70 -26.92 -41.55 36.14
CA GLY A 70 -25.95 -42.48 35.56
C GLY A 70 -26.35 -42.90 34.12
N SER A 71 -25.40 -43.29 33.26
CA SER A 71 -25.69 -43.85 31.93
C SER A 71 -26.12 -45.32 32.02
N PRO A 72 -26.90 -45.89 31.06
CA PRO A 72 -26.24 -46.60 29.94
C PRO A 72 -27.01 -46.77 28.59
N ARG A 73 -26.20 -46.98 27.51
CA ARG A 73 -26.42 -47.89 26.35
C ARG A 73 -27.57 -47.71 25.32
N ARG A 74 -27.12 -47.43 24.08
CA ARG A 74 -27.32 -48.21 22.82
C ARG A 74 -28.70 -48.83 22.46
N ARG A 75 -29.31 -48.33 21.38
CA ARG A 75 -29.57 -48.98 20.05
C ARG A 75 -29.82 -47.81 19.05
N LYS A 76 -29.35 -47.77 17.79
CA LYS A 76 -29.26 -48.70 16.64
C LYS A 76 -30.61 -48.87 15.90
N GLU A 77 -30.53 -48.96 14.57
CA GLU A 77 -31.61 -49.02 13.55
C GLU A 77 -32.28 -47.67 13.19
N SER A 78 -32.88 -47.48 12.00
CA SER A 78 -32.38 -47.61 10.60
C SER A 78 -33.54 -47.39 9.60
N GLY A 79 -33.27 -46.84 8.41
CA GLY A 79 -34.28 -46.54 7.38
C GLY A 79 -34.87 -45.13 7.56
N ALA A 80 -34.84 -44.16 6.63
CA ALA A 80 -34.79 -44.08 5.16
C ALA A 80 -36.17 -43.92 4.48
N LEU A 81 -36.14 -43.20 3.35
CA LEU A 81 -37.20 -42.90 2.38
C LEU A 81 -38.20 -41.75 2.73
N LYS A 82 -38.10 -40.70 1.90
CA LYS A 82 -39.21 -40.04 1.17
C LYS A 82 -40.23 -39.18 1.93
N GLU A 83 -40.90 -38.21 1.30
CA GLU A 83 -40.62 -37.31 0.15
C GLU A 83 -41.77 -36.28 0.14
N ARG A 84 -41.54 -35.04 -0.33
CA ARG A 84 -42.59 -34.05 -0.75
C ARG A 84 -43.51 -33.49 0.36
N GLU A 85 -44.25 -32.40 0.18
CA GLU A 85 -44.07 -31.12 -0.56
C GLU A 85 -45.07 -30.09 0.02
N LEU A 86 -45.06 -28.86 -0.51
CA LEU A 86 -46.05 -27.78 -0.29
C LEU A 86 -46.01 -27.14 1.12
N SER A 87 -45.50 -25.91 1.26
CA SER A 87 -46.11 -24.63 0.87
C SER A 87 -47.25 -24.23 1.83
N GLN A 88 -46.99 -23.29 2.75
CA GLN A 88 -47.23 -21.83 2.60
C GLN A 88 -48.64 -21.47 3.12
N VAL A 89 -48.83 -20.45 3.98
CA VAL A 89 -49.40 -19.12 3.61
C VAL A 89 -49.66 -18.30 4.90
N LEU A 90 -49.24 -17.01 4.90
CA LEU A 90 -49.63 -15.88 5.81
C LEU A 90 -49.29 -16.01 7.34
N LYS A 91 -48.66 -15.04 8.04
CA LYS A 91 -48.97 -13.60 8.31
C LYS A 91 -50.14 -13.40 9.29
N GLU A 92 -50.24 -12.35 10.12
CA GLU A 92 -49.43 -11.13 10.44
C GLU A 92 -49.54 -10.91 11.99
N GLU A 93 -49.01 -9.91 12.74
CA GLU A 93 -48.49 -8.57 12.41
C GLU A 93 -47.30 -8.12 13.34
N LYS A 94 -47.43 -7.05 14.16
CA LYS A 94 -46.30 -6.35 14.86
C LYS A 94 -46.53 -6.14 16.37
N ARG A 95 -45.44 -5.89 17.12
CA ARG A 95 -45.18 -4.56 17.74
C ARG A 95 -43.74 -4.40 18.26
N THR A 96 -43.33 -3.14 18.42
CA THR A 96 -41.93 -2.67 18.52
C THR A 96 -41.70 -1.91 19.82
N ILE A 97 -40.45 -1.80 20.29
CA ILE A 97 -39.81 -0.55 20.77
C ILE A 97 -38.30 -0.77 20.91
N PHE A 98 -37.50 0.12 20.29
CA PHE A 98 -36.13 0.47 20.66
C PHE A 98 -35.89 1.90 20.17
N VAL A 99 -35.07 2.68 20.89
CA VAL A 99 -34.89 4.12 20.63
C VAL A 99 -33.40 4.46 20.57
N PHE A 100 -32.98 5.10 19.48
CA PHE A 100 -31.70 5.81 19.37
C PHE A 100 -31.88 7.07 18.49
N PRO A 101 -31.41 8.25 18.91
CA PRO A 101 -31.47 9.46 18.10
C PRO A 101 -30.15 9.71 17.35
N THR A 102 -30.23 9.82 16.02
CA THR A 102 -29.15 10.36 15.18
C THR A 102 -29.77 11.32 14.16
N LEU A 103 -29.14 12.47 13.92
CA LEU A 103 -29.71 13.51 13.04
C LEU A 103 -29.72 13.04 11.58
N LEU A 104 -30.85 13.28 10.89
CA LEU A 104 -30.96 13.06 9.44
C LEU A 104 -30.24 14.16 8.67
N CYS A 105 -29.49 13.76 7.65
CA CYS A 105 -29.27 14.56 6.45
C CYS A 105 -29.91 13.82 5.28
N LEU A 106 -30.99 14.38 4.71
CA LEU A 106 -31.79 13.71 3.69
C LEU A 106 -31.14 13.81 2.30
N SER A 107 -30.78 12.66 1.74
CA SER A 107 -30.53 12.49 0.30
C SER A 107 -31.59 11.55 -0.27
N LEU A 108 -32.33 12.01 -1.28
CA LEU A 108 -33.35 11.22 -1.98
C LEU A 108 -32.71 10.50 -3.17
N TYR A 109 -32.17 9.30 -2.92
CA TYR A 109 -31.73 8.40 -3.99
C TYR A 109 -32.92 7.65 -4.60
N ASN A 110 -33.26 7.95 -5.86
CA ASN A 110 -34.06 7.07 -6.69
C ASN A 110 -33.16 5.96 -7.25
N SER A 111 -33.33 4.74 -6.75
CA SER A 111 -32.63 3.55 -7.24
C SER A 111 -33.17 3.09 -8.59
N VAL A 112 -32.39 3.26 -9.67
CA VAL A 112 -32.66 2.65 -10.98
C VAL A 112 -31.77 1.42 -11.13
N SER A 113 -32.37 0.23 -11.03
CA SER A 113 -31.65 -1.03 -11.26
C SER A 113 -31.49 -1.32 -12.75
N CYS A 114 -30.25 -1.33 -13.25
CA CYS A 114 -29.93 -1.75 -14.60
C CYS A 114 -29.46 -3.22 -14.64
N SER A 115 -30.29 -4.11 -15.19
CA SER A 115 -29.94 -5.52 -15.39
C SER A 115 -28.90 -5.69 -16.52
N ARG A 116 -27.87 -6.51 -16.30
CA ARG A 116 -26.89 -6.89 -17.34
C ARG A 116 -27.47 -8.00 -18.25
N PRO A 117 -27.18 -8.01 -19.56
CA PRO A 117 -27.48 -9.12 -20.46
C PRO A 117 -26.36 -10.18 -20.49
N GLU A 118 -26.71 -11.45 -20.71
CA GLU A 118 -25.77 -12.54 -21.00
C GLU A 118 -25.66 -12.82 -22.53
N PRO A 119 -24.57 -13.46 -23.01
CA PRO A 119 -24.29 -13.63 -24.44
C PRO A 119 -24.65 -15.02 -25.03
N ASN A 120 -24.63 -15.11 -26.37
CA ASN A 120 -24.85 -16.28 -27.24
C ASN A 120 -26.35 -16.68 -27.41
N SER A 121 -26.86 -17.06 -28.59
CA SER A 121 -26.27 -17.28 -29.93
C SER A 121 -27.33 -16.94 -31.05
N PRO A 122 -27.07 -17.11 -32.37
CA PRO A 122 -27.73 -16.30 -33.42
C PRO A 122 -29.02 -16.88 -34.04
N HIS A 123 -29.83 -16.01 -34.67
CA HIS A 123 -30.63 -16.34 -35.87
C HIS A 123 -30.99 -15.06 -36.69
N LEU A 124 -31.43 -15.26 -37.93
CA LEU A 124 -31.81 -14.21 -38.89
C LEU A 124 -33.19 -13.61 -38.58
N CYS A 125 -33.45 -12.40 -39.09
CA CYS A 125 -34.78 -12.01 -39.59
C CYS A 125 -34.68 -10.90 -40.64
N ASP A 126 -35.59 -10.89 -41.61
CA ASP A 126 -35.62 -9.94 -42.73
C ASP A 126 -36.07 -8.53 -42.35
N LEU A 127 -35.65 -7.54 -43.14
CA LEU A 127 -36.24 -6.20 -43.18
C LEU A 127 -36.85 -5.93 -44.56
N SER A 128 -38.17 -5.97 -44.63
CA SER A 128 -38.97 -5.48 -45.76
C SER A 128 -40.05 -4.54 -45.24
N GLY A 129 -40.25 -3.39 -45.89
CA GLY A 129 -41.18 -2.36 -45.41
C GLY A 129 -40.81 -0.91 -45.75
N PHE A 130 -40.53 -0.61 -47.02
CA PHE A 130 -40.49 0.78 -47.50
C PHE A 130 -41.91 1.38 -47.54
N PRO A 131 -42.01 2.72 -47.50
CA PRO A 131 -42.69 3.37 -48.62
C PRO A 131 -41.80 4.39 -49.38
N ARG A 132 -42.07 4.51 -50.68
CA ARG A 132 -41.61 5.62 -51.55
C ARG A 132 -42.49 6.86 -51.28
N GLN A 133 -42.25 8.10 -51.72
CA GLN A 133 -41.34 8.75 -52.71
C GLN A 133 -41.19 10.24 -52.24
N SER A 134 -40.55 11.24 -52.89
CA SER A 134 -39.90 11.42 -54.20
C SER A 134 -38.80 12.51 -54.11
N GLN A 135 -38.31 13.01 -55.26
CA GLN A 135 -37.49 14.23 -55.38
C GLN A 135 -38.35 15.44 -55.79
N GLN A 136 -37.93 16.66 -55.42
CA GLN A 136 -37.84 17.78 -56.37
C GLN A 136 -36.92 18.92 -55.87
N GLU A 137 -36.60 19.86 -56.76
CA GLU A 137 -35.59 20.91 -56.60
C GLU A 137 -36.18 22.29 -56.18
N ARG A 138 -35.25 23.23 -55.84
CA ARG A 138 -35.23 24.68 -56.17
C ARG A 138 -35.35 25.73 -55.03
N SER A 139 -34.24 26.48 -54.92
CA SER A 139 -34.11 27.95 -54.85
C SER A 139 -34.78 28.78 -53.73
N VAL A 140 -33.90 29.48 -52.99
CA VAL A 140 -33.93 30.94 -52.71
C VAL A 140 -35.23 31.54 -52.15
N GLY A 141 -35.20 31.91 -50.86
CA GLY A 141 -36.13 32.85 -50.22
C GLY A 141 -35.45 33.63 -49.10
N ARG A 142 -35.71 34.95 -48.98
CA ARG A 142 -35.11 35.80 -47.93
C ARG A 142 -35.90 35.70 -46.62
N GLY A 143 -35.18 35.71 -45.49
CA GLY A 143 -35.73 35.48 -44.15
C GLY A 143 -36.60 36.60 -43.56
N PHE A 144 -36.83 36.50 -42.25
CA PHE A 144 -37.29 37.59 -41.40
C PHE A 144 -36.63 37.52 -40.01
N SER A 145 -36.62 38.64 -39.30
CA SER A 145 -35.89 38.86 -38.05
C SER A 145 -36.64 38.37 -36.80
N GLY A 146 -35.92 37.76 -35.86
CA GLY A 146 -36.40 37.50 -34.49
C GLY A 146 -35.32 37.85 -33.47
N VAL A 147 -35.37 39.06 -32.90
CA VAL A 147 -34.41 39.52 -31.88
C VAL A 147 -34.95 39.19 -30.49
N TYR A 148 -34.20 38.41 -29.72
CA TYR A 148 -34.37 38.30 -28.27
C TYR A 148 -33.17 38.89 -27.56
N ALA A 149 -33.40 39.98 -26.82
CA ALA A 149 -32.35 40.67 -26.07
C ALA A 149 -32.14 40.00 -24.70
N GLY A 150 -31.16 39.09 -24.62
CA GLY A 150 -30.62 38.65 -23.34
C GLY A 150 -29.81 39.78 -22.70
N GLN A 151 -30.08 40.12 -21.44
CA GLN A 151 -29.25 41.08 -20.71
C GLN A 151 -27.86 40.47 -20.44
N PRO A 152 -26.76 41.20 -20.66
CA PRO A 152 -25.45 40.74 -20.23
C PRO A 152 -25.36 40.78 -18.70
N GLY A 153 -24.94 39.66 -18.10
CA GLY A 153 -24.48 39.66 -16.71
C GLY A 153 -23.23 40.55 -16.54
N PRO A 154 -22.82 40.84 -15.29
CA PRO A 154 -21.67 41.70 -15.01
C PRO A 154 -20.34 41.02 -15.38
N ASN A 155 -19.99 41.08 -16.67
CA ASN A 155 -18.69 40.65 -17.18
C ASN A 155 -17.57 41.52 -16.57
N CYS A 156 -16.83 40.99 -15.61
CA CYS A 156 -15.61 41.61 -15.05
C CYS A 156 -14.41 41.55 -16.02
N LEU A 157 -14.63 41.87 -17.30
CA LEU A 157 -13.59 42.26 -18.24
C LEU A 157 -12.98 43.58 -17.75
N ARG A 158 -11.79 43.48 -17.13
CA ARG A 158 -11.11 44.59 -16.44
C ARG A 158 -11.04 45.88 -17.26
N ALA A 159 -11.93 46.83 -16.97
CA ALA A 159 -11.82 48.21 -17.43
C ALA A 159 -10.65 48.91 -16.70
N GLY A 160 -9.75 49.53 -17.46
CA GLY A 160 -8.61 50.25 -16.90
C GLY A 160 -9.00 51.60 -16.29
N GLY A 161 -9.25 51.65 -14.98
CA GLY A 161 -9.48 52.87 -14.21
C GLY A 161 -8.22 53.45 -13.56
N PRO A 162 -8.14 54.77 -13.31
CA PRO A 162 -6.94 55.43 -12.81
C PRO A 162 -6.68 55.16 -11.31
N ARG A 163 -5.40 55.03 -10.94
CA ARG A 163 -4.98 54.94 -9.53
C ARG A 163 -5.10 56.30 -8.83
N PRO A 164 -5.63 56.40 -7.59
CA PRO A 164 -5.49 57.59 -6.78
C PRO A 164 -4.02 57.81 -6.38
N ARG A 165 -3.56 59.07 -6.36
CA ARG A 165 -2.25 59.43 -5.81
C ARG A 165 -2.33 59.49 -4.28
N LEU A 166 -1.66 58.56 -3.59
CA LEU A 166 -1.33 58.72 -2.17
C LEU A 166 0.01 59.46 -2.05
N SER A 167 0.01 60.58 -1.33
CA SER A 167 1.21 61.35 -1.02
C SER A 167 1.97 60.72 0.14
N ALA A 168 3.15 60.16 -0.12
CA ALA A 168 4.10 59.77 0.92
C ALA A 168 4.97 60.98 1.31
N ALA A 169 5.09 61.26 2.61
CA ALA A 169 6.02 62.27 3.11
C ALA A 169 7.48 61.78 3.01
N ALA A 170 8.41 62.72 2.87
CA ALA A 170 9.83 62.40 2.68
C ALA A 170 10.54 62.04 3.99
N ALA A 171 11.41 61.03 3.95
CA ALA A 171 12.47 60.79 4.93
C ALA A 171 13.78 60.56 4.17
N HIS A 172 14.82 61.32 4.51
CA HIS A 172 16.04 61.45 3.72
C HIS A 172 17.19 60.64 4.36
N VAL A 173 17.73 59.65 3.64
CA VAL A 173 19.08 59.09 3.88
C VAL A 173 19.74 58.88 2.51
N GLN A 174 21.02 59.23 2.37
CA GLN A 174 21.77 59.16 1.11
C GLN A 174 22.74 57.97 1.07
N GLY A 175 23.02 57.45 -0.13
CA GLY A 175 23.99 56.38 -0.40
C GLY A 175 24.36 56.30 -1.88
N HIS A 176 25.55 55.79 -2.21
CA HIS A 176 26.23 55.91 -3.51
C HIS A 176 26.88 54.57 -3.91
N LEU A 177 27.14 54.19 -5.17
CA LEU A 177 26.90 54.68 -6.56
C LEU A 177 27.10 53.44 -7.48
N PRO A 178 27.02 53.45 -8.84
CA PRO A 178 26.68 54.50 -9.81
C PRO A 178 25.52 54.11 -10.76
N GLN A 179 25.27 54.91 -11.81
CA GLN A 179 24.27 54.64 -12.86
C GLN A 179 24.88 53.98 -14.11
N GLY A 180 24.08 53.16 -14.81
CA GLY A 180 24.31 52.71 -16.18
C GLY A 180 22.96 52.51 -16.90
N PRO A 181 22.81 52.89 -18.19
CA PRO A 181 21.51 52.96 -18.84
C PRO A 181 21.00 51.58 -19.30
N LEU A 182 20.16 50.95 -18.48
CA LEU A 182 19.39 49.78 -18.88
C LEU A 182 18.19 50.20 -19.74
N LEU A 183 18.30 49.99 -21.06
CA LEU A 183 17.22 50.19 -22.04
C LEU A 183 16.04 49.26 -21.73
N LEU A 184 15.03 49.80 -21.05
CA LEU A 184 13.75 49.13 -20.83
C LEU A 184 12.95 49.09 -22.13
N HIS A 185 13.12 48.02 -22.91
CA HIS A 185 12.13 47.65 -23.93
C HIS A 185 10.76 47.47 -23.25
N PRO A 186 9.69 48.14 -23.73
CA PRO A 186 8.34 47.90 -23.20
C PRO A 186 7.90 46.49 -23.59
N ARG A 187 7.86 45.57 -22.61
CA ARG A 187 7.24 44.27 -22.83
C ARG A 187 5.75 44.45 -23.11
N GLY A 188 5.25 43.67 -24.06
CA GLY A 188 3.98 43.89 -24.74
C GLY A 188 2.75 43.87 -23.82
N GLN A 189 1.70 44.54 -24.28
CA GLN A 189 0.36 44.42 -23.75
C GLN A 189 -0.19 43.01 -24.07
N GLY A 190 -0.89 42.40 -23.10
CA GLY A 190 -1.95 41.43 -23.38
C GLY A 190 -1.60 40.12 -24.11
N GLU A 191 -0.81 39.24 -23.50
CA GLU A 191 -1.03 37.81 -23.73
C GLU A 191 -2.32 37.38 -23.00
N ALA A 192 -3.43 37.29 -23.74
CA ALA A 192 -4.65 36.66 -23.24
C ALA A 192 -4.41 35.15 -23.04
N ARG A 193 -5.00 34.54 -21.99
CA ARG A 193 -4.80 33.13 -21.62
C ARG A 193 -5.30 32.14 -22.70
N ALA A 194 -4.49 31.85 -23.70
CA ALA A 194 -4.76 30.84 -24.74
C ALA A 194 -4.59 29.38 -24.25
N LEU A 195 -4.99 29.07 -23.01
CA LEU A 195 -4.69 27.81 -22.31
C LEU A 195 -5.90 26.88 -22.11
N THR A 196 -7.13 27.37 -22.30
CA THR A 196 -8.37 26.62 -21.99
C THR A 196 -8.56 25.39 -22.87
N ALA A 197 -8.45 25.51 -24.20
CA ALA A 197 -8.76 24.41 -25.11
C ALA A 197 -7.83 23.17 -24.97
N PRO A 198 -6.50 23.31 -24.73
CA PRO A 198 -5.65 22.17 -24.37
C PRO A 198 -5.94 21.55 -23.00
N PHE A 199 -6.46 22.31 -22.03
CA PHE A 199 -6.87 21.80 -20.72
C PHE A 199 -8.17 20.99 -20.84
N ILE A 200 -9.22 21.57 -21.43
CA ILE A 200 -10.53 20.95 -21.70
C ILE A 200 -10.38 19.54 -22.31
N ARG A 201 -9.56 19.40 -23.35
CA ARG A 201 -9.32 18.11 -24.04
C ARG A 201 -8.48 17.10 -23.23
N LYS A 202 -7.71 17.54 -22.23
CA LYS A 202 -6.88 16.67 -21.38
C LYS A 202 -7.64 16.17 -20.14
N GLN A 203 -8.54 17.00 -19.61
CA GLN A 203 -9.48 16.63 -18.56
C GLN A 203 -10.66 15.79 -19.07
N GLY A 204 -10.93 15.84 -20.39
CA GLY A 204 -12.12 15.22 -20.97
C GLY A 204 -13.41 15.97 -20.67
N LEU A 205 -13.34 17.30 -20.44
CA LEU A 205 -14.52 18.12 -20.17
C LEU A 205 -15.49 18.15 -21.38
N ASP A 206 -14.97 17.92 -22.58
CA ASP A 206 -15.72 17.74 -23.84
C ASP A 206 -16.32 16.33 -23.99
N ARG A 207 -16.22 15.46 -22.97
CA ARG A 207 -16.81 14.12 -22.91
C ARG A 207 -17.85 14.03 -21.80
N LEU A 208 -18.85 13.20 -22.01
CA LEU A 208 -19.86 12.84 -21.02
C LEU A 208 -19.38 11.59 -20.25
N PHE A 209 -19.39 11.66 -18.92
CA PHE A 209 -19.06 10.53 -18.05
C PHE A 209 -20.24 10.17 -17.14
N LEU A 210 -20.27 8.92 -16.67
CA LEU A 210 -21.20 8.43 -15.66
C LEU A 210 -20.45 7.57 -14.63
N GLU A 211 -20.63 7.85 -13.35
CA GLU A 211 -20.17 7.01 -12.25
C GLU A 211 -21.21 5.90 -11.99
N CYS A 212 -20.85 4.64 -12.19
CA CYS A 212 -21.71 3.47 -11.93
C CYS A 212 -20.85 2.20 -11.75
N ASP A 213 -21.30 1.24 -10.95
CA ASP A 213 -20.52 0.03 -10.57
C ASP A 213 -19.09 0.36 -10.06
N ALA A 214 -18.92 1.49 -9.36
CA ALA A 214 -17.63 2.06 -8.93
C ALA A 214 -16.61 2.33 -10.06
N HIS A 215 -17.10 2.55 -11.29
CA HIS A 215 -16.31 2.87 -12.48
C HIS A 215 -16.82 4.15 -13.17
N MET A 216 -15.92 4.94 -13.77
CA MET A 216 -16.25 6.15 -14.55
C MET A 216 -16.32 5.86 -16.05
N TRP A 217 -17.51 5.52 -16.51
CA TRP A 217 -17.81 5.17 -17.90
C TRP A 217 -17.85 6.41 -18.79
N ARG A 218 -17.17 6.39 -19.95
CA ARG A 218 -17.18 7.50 -20.92
C ARG A 218 -18.22 7.26 -22.01
N LEU A 219 -19.38 7.88 -21.86
CA LEU A 219 -20.56 7.63 -22.69
C LEU A 219 -20.52 8.26 -24.08
N GLY A 220 -19.74 9.32 -24.28
CA GLY A 220 -19.63 10.00 -25.58
C GLY A 220 -19.13 11.44 -25.48
N ASP A 221 -19.42 12.22 -26.52
CA ASP A 221 -18.97 13.60 -26.67
C ASP A 221 -20.08 14.60 -26.32
N ARG A 222 -19.72 15.75 -25.76
CA ARG A 222 -20.66 16.84 -25.42
C ARG A 222 -20.06 18.21 -25.74
N ARG A 223 -20.92 19.21 -25.92
CA ARG A 223 -20.48 20.60 -26.11
C ARG A 223 -20.13 21.23 -24.75
N ILE A 224 -19.12 22.10 -24.76
CA ILE A 224 -18.88 23.04 -23.66
C ILE A 224 -19.98 24.13 -23.72
N PRO A 225 -20.61 24.52 -22.60
CA PRO A 225 -21.63 25.57 -22.60
C PRO A 225 -21.08 26.92 -23.09
N GLU A 226 -21.88 27.60 -23.91
CA GLU A 226 -21.57 28.95 -24.41
C GLU A 226 -21.91 30.01 -23.36
N GLY A 227 -21.30 31.20 -23.46
CA GLY A 227 -21.58 32.34 -22.57
C GLY A 227 -20.83 32.36 -21.23
N ILE A 228 -20.01 31.34 -20.93
CA ILE A 228 -19.17 31.27 -19.72
C ILE A 228 -17.69 31.02 -20.05
N ALA A 229 -16.79 31.47 -19.18
CA ALA A 229 -15.39 31.04 -19.17
C ALA A 229 -15.24 29.70 -18.45
N VAL A 230 -14.46 28.77 -19.00
CA VAL A 230 -14.13 27.48 -18.36
C VAL A 230 -12.62 27.40 -18.16
N ASP A 231 -12.19 27.45 -16.89
CA ASP A 231 -10.80 27.22 -16.46
C ASP A 231 -10.77 26.12 -15.37
N GLY A 232 -9.57 25.69 -15.00
CA GLY A 232 -9.37 24.68 -13.95
C GLY A 232 -7.90 24.44 -13.61
N GLY A 233 -7.69 23.68 -12.55
CA GLY A 233 -6.38 23.53 -11.92
C GLY A 233 -6.35 22.36 -10.94
N SER A 234 -6.28 22.65 -9.64
CA SER A 234 -6.24 21.61 -8.60
C SER A 234 -7.53 21.53 -7.81
N ASP A 235 -7.95 20.30 -7.60
CA ASP A 235 -8.89 19.81 -6.57
C ASP A 235 -8.57 20.26 -5.12
N TRP A 236 -7.35 20.72 -4.81
CA TRP A 236 -6.99 21.25 -3.49
C TRP A 236 -6.98 22.77 -3.49
N PHE A 237 -7.93 23.37 -2.78
CA PHE A 237 -8.13 24.83 -2.69
C PHE A 237 -8.42 25.28 -1.25
N LEU A 238 -8.73 26.57 -1.06
CA LEU A 238 -9.31 27.12 0.17
C LEU A 238 -10.44 28.06 -0.25
N LEU A 239 -11.67 27.83 0.23
CA LEU A 239 -12.82 28.67 -0.09
C LEU A 239 -13.28 29.44 1.15
N ASN A 240 -13.65 30.71 0.98
CA ASN A 240 -14.25 31.48 2.07
C ASN A 240 -15.73 31.15 2.23
N ARG A 241 -16.28 31.35 3.44
CA ARG A 241 -17.67 30.99 3.79
C ARG A 241 -18.70 31.59 2.82
N LYS A 242 -18.55 32.85 2.40
CA LYS A 242 -19.53 33.53 1.52
C LYS A 242 -19.63 32.86 0.15
N PHE A 243 -18.50 32.46 -0.44
CA PHE A 243 -18.51 31.74 -1.71
C PHE A 243 -19.07 30.32 -1.57
N VAL A 244 -18.82 29.65 -0.44
CA VAL A 244 -19.47 28.35 -0.15
C VAL A 244 -20.99 28.51 -0.02
N GLU A 245 -21.46 29.52 0.72
CA GLU A 245 -22.90 29.83 0.84
C GLU A 245 -23.54 30.11 -0.53
N TYR A 246 -22.87 30.87 -1.39
CA TYR A 246 -23.29 31.08 -2.79
C TYR A 246 -23.37 29.78 -3.59
N VAL A 247 -22.31 28.96 -3.61
CA VAL A 247 -22.27 27.67 -4.34
C VAL A 247 -23.33 26.69 -3.82
N THR A 248 -23.56 26.64 -2.51
CA THR A 248 -24.57 25.77 -1.90
C THR A 248 -25.99 26.25 -2.24
N PHE A 249 -26.33 27.49 -1.91
CA PHE A 249 -27.71 27.97 -1.83
C PHE A 249 -28.19 28.81 -3.02
N SER A 250 -27.31 29.29 -3.92
CA SER A 250 -27.78 30.00 -5.12
C SER A 250 -28.55 29.06 -6.05
N THR A 251 -29.68 29.57 -6.53
CA THR A 251 -30.54 28.99 -7.57
C THR A 251 -30.41 29.72 -8.91
N ASP A 252 -29.37 30.56 -9.06
CA ASP A 252 -29.09 31.22 -10.35
C ASP A 252 -28.75 30.23 -11.47
N ASP A 253 -28.78 30.75 -12.70
CA ASP A 253 -28.58 29.98 -13.93
C ASP A 253 -27.19 29.30 -14.00
N LEU A 254 -26.14 29.99 -13.52
CA LEU A 254 -24.77 29.48 -13.50
C LEU A 254 -24.64 28.31 -12.54
N VAL A 255 -25.00 28.50 -11.27
CA VAL A 255 -24.84 27.47 -10.22
C VAL A 255 -25.73 26.27 -10.53
N THR A 256 -26.95 26.49 -11.02
CA THR A 256 -27.88 25.41 -11.39
C THR A 256 -27.36 24.59 -12.58
N LYS A 257 -26.95 25.24 -13.68
CA LYS A 257 -26.41 24.53 -14.86
C LYS A 257 -25.05 23.88 -14.60
N MET A 258 -24.18 24.52 -13.81
CA MET A 258 -22.88 23.93 -13.48
C MET A 258 -23.02 22.71 -12.59
N LYS A 259 -23.93 22.70 -11.60
CA LYS A 259 -24.24 21.48 -10.83
C LYS A 259 -24.62 20.32 -11.77
N GLN A 260 -25.57 20.54 -12.69
CA GLN A 260 -25.99 19.52 -13.66
C GLN A 260 -24.88 19.07 -14.63
N PHE A 261 -24.07 20.00 -15.14
CA PHE A 261 -22.96 19.67 -16.05
C PHE A 261 -21.88 18.83 -15.35
N TYR A 262 -21.54 19.19 -14.11
CA TYR A 262 -20.48 18.53 -13.34
C TYR A 262 -20.89 17.19 -12.71
N SER A 263 -22.19 16.90 -12.56
CA SER A 263 -22.69 15.54 -12.24
C SER A 263 -22.28 14.45 -13.24
N TYR A 264 -21.93 14.82 -14.48
CA TYR A 264 -21.56 13.90 -15.56
C TYR A 264 -20.16 14.18 -16.12
N THR A 265 -19.22 14.53 -15.22
CA THR A 265 -17.87 15.02 -15.57
C THR A 265 -16.77 14.25 -14.84
N LEU A 266 -15.72 13.88 -15.56
CA LEU A 266 -14.49 13.33 -14.97
C LEU A 266 -13.70 14.43 -14.23
N LEU A 267 -13.13 14.08 -13.06
CA LEU A 267 -12.35 14.98 -12.20
C LEU A 267 -13.06 16.33 -11.92
N PRO A 268 -14.34 16.32 -11.50
CA PRO A 268 -15.19 17.52 -11.49
C PRO A 268 -14.66 18.62 -10.57
N ALA A 269 -14.06 18.24 -9.44
CA ALA A 269 -13.46 19.18 -8.48
C ALA A 269 -12.27 19.97 -9.04
N GLU A 270 -11.57 19.48 -10.07
CA GLU A 270 -10.43 20.19 -10.68
C GLU A 270 -10.86 21.41 -11.52
N SER A 271 -12.16 21.57 -11.84
CA SER A 271 -12.64 22.69 -12.69
C SER A 271 -13.99 23.31 -12.28
N PHE A 272 -14.89 22.61 -11.58
CA PHE A 272 -16.18 23.16 -11.12
C PHE A 272 -16.02 24.47 -10.34
N PHE A 273 -15.20 24.49 -9.30
CA PHE A 273 -15.05 25.65 -8.42
C PHE A 273 -14.37 26.84 -9.12
N HIS A 274 -13.45 26.58 -10.06
CA HIS A 274 -12.80 27.61 -10.88
C HIS A 274 -13.84 28.24 -11.83
N THR A 275 -14.53 27.41 -12.62
CA THR A 275 -15.59 27.81 -13.55
C THR A 275 -16.72 28.58 -12.85
N VAL A 276 -17.20 28.12 -11.68
CA VAL A 276 -18.24 28.85 -10.94
C VAL A 276 -17.70 30.15 -10.35
N LEU A 277 -16.48 30.18 -9.78
CA LEU A 277 -15.93 31.41 -9.19
C LEU A 277 -15.77 32.52 -10.23
N GLU A 278 -15.14 32.23 -11.38
CA GLU A 278 -14.80 33.21 -12.41
C GLU A 278 -16.02 33.84 -13.10
N ASN A 279 -17.15 33.13 -13.17
CA ASN A 279 -18.39 33.63 -13.76
C ASN A 279 -19.41 34.14 -12.72
N SER A 280 -19.10 34.08 -11.42
CA SER A 280 -20.00 34.50 -10.33
C SER A 280 -19.80 35.98 -9.93
N PRO A 281 -20.72 36.54 -9.13
CA PRO A 281 -20.51 37.80 -8.41
C PRO A 281 -19.30 37.82 -7.44
N HIS A 282 -18.59 36.70 -7.27
CA HIS A 282 -17.39 36.58 -6.43
C HIS A 282 -16.07 36.51 -7.23
N CYS A 283 -16.09 36.66 -8.55
CA CYS A 283 -14.92 36.55 -9.43
C CYS A 283 -13.70 37.38 -8.98
N ASP A 284 -13.88 38.64 -8.57
CA ASP A 284 -12.79 39.51 -8.05
C ASP A 284 -12.19 39.04 -6.70
N THR A 285 -12.72 37.98 -6.07
CA THR A 285 -12.13 37.35 -4.87
C THR A 285 -11.16 36.21 -5.16
N MET A 286 -10.96 35.85 -6.44
CA MET A 286 -10.05 34.78 -6.84
C MET A 286 -8.57 35.16 -6.64
N VAL A 287 -7.81 34.26 -6.01
CA VAL A 287 -6.34 34.32 -5.92
C VAL A 287 -5.77 33.07 -6.56
N ASP A 288 -4.96 33.25 -7.61
CA ASP A 288 -4.30 32.17 -8.36
C ASP A 288 -3.09 31.58 -7.60
N ASN A 289 -3.35 31.10 -6.38
CA ASN A 289 -2.43 30.34 -5.56
C ASN A 289 -3.22 29.57 -4.50
N ASN A 290 -3.37 28.25 -4.68
CA ASN A 290 -4.07 27.37 -3.73
C ASN A 290 -3.32 27.09 -2.42
N LEU A 291 -2.18 27.74 -2.19
CA LEU A 291 -1.31 27.59 -1.03
C LEU A 291 -0.73 26.17 -0.83
N ARG A 292 -0.71 25.34 -1.88
CA ARG A 292 -0.19 23.96 -1.84
C ARG A 292 1.15 23.79 -2.57
N ILE A 293 1.98 22.86 -2.09
CA ILE A 293 3.10 22.26 -2.85
C ILE A 293 2.72 20.83 -3.25
N THR A 294 2.41 20.60 -4.53
CA THR A 294 2.06 19.28 -5.06
C THR A 294 3.23 18.67 -5.81
N ASN A 295 3.68 17.47 -5.44
CA ASN A 295 4.91 16.85 -5.94
C ASN A 295 4.73 16.17 -7.33
N TRP A 296 4.51 16.98 -8.37
CA TRP A 296 4.32 16.48 -9.72
C TRP A 296 5.63 16.10 -10.42
N ASN A 297 5.91 14.80 -10.55
CA ASN A 297 6.93 14.27 -11.47
C ASN A 297 6.26 13.42 -12.56
N ARG A 298 5.95 14.04 -13.70
CA ARG A 298 5.23 13.39 -14.82
C ARG A 298 5.97 12.18 -15.42
N LYS A 299 7.30 12.05 -15.27
CA LYS A 299 8.05 10.88 -15.75
C LYS A 299 7.67 9.60 -14.98
N LEU A 300 7.21 9.74 -13.74
CA LEU A 300 6.81 8.63 -12.86
C LEU A 300 5.29 8.59 -12.62
N GLY A 301 4.67 9.71 -12.25
CA GLY A 301 3.25 9.76 -11.85
C GLY A 301 2.20 9.63 -12.95
N CYS A 302 2.58 9.72 -14.24
CA CYS A 302 1.68 9.56 -15.38
C CYS A 302 1.92 8.20 -16.06
N LYS A 303 1.15 7.17 -15.69
CA LYS A 303 1.26 5.80 -16.25
C LYS A 303 -0.08 5.24 -16.76
N CYS A 304 -1.15 6.04 -16.76
CA CYS A 304 -2.51 5.56 -17.03
C CYS A 304 -2.95 4.43 -16.06
N GLN A 305 -2.42 4.45 -14.83
CA GLN A 305 -2.58 3.39 -13.83
C GLN A 305 -4.05 3.15 -13.42
N TYR A 306 -4.92 4.15 -13.58
CA TYR A 306 -6.34 4.11 -13.21
C TYR A 306 -7.27 3.59 -14.32
N LYS A 307 -6.74 3.07 -15.45
CA LYS A 307 -7.55 2.61 -16.60
C LYS A 307 -8.58 1.50 -16.27
N HIS A 308 -8.44 0.82 -15.14
CA HIS A 308 -9.41 -0.17 -14.65
C HIS A 308 -10.55 0.43 -13.80
N ILE A 309 -10.45 1.71 -13.42
CA ILE A 309 -11.41 2.47 -12.61
C ILE A 309 -12.10 3.56 -13.44
N VAL A 310 -11.41 4.12 -14.44
CA VAL A 310 -11.92 5.21 -15.28
C VAL A 310 -11.54 5.01 -16.75
N ASP A 311 -12.43 5.38 -17.68
CA ASP A 311 -12.21 5.36 -19.14
C ASP A 311 -11.25 6.47 -19.65
N TRP A 312 -10.19 6.76 -18.88
CA TRP A 312 -9.26 7.86 -19.14
C TRP A 312 -7.86 7.62 -18.56
N CYS A 313 -6.85 8.34 -19.05
CA CYS A 313 -5.48 8.27 -18.52
C CYS A 313 -5.18 9.43 -17.57
N GLY A 314 -5.36 9.19 -16.27
CA GLY A 314 -4.94 10.11 -15.22
C GLY A 314 -3.43 10.10 -14.92
N CYS A 315 -3.00 11.08 -14.13
CA CYS A 315 -1.70 11.14 -13.45
C CYS A 315 -1.92 11.24 -11.94
N SER A 316 -0.87 11.07 -11.13
CA SER A 316 -0.90 11.45 -9.71
C SER A 316 0.45 11.96 -9.20
N PRO A 317 0.48 12.78 -8.13
CA PRO A 317 1.72 13.25 -7.54
C PRO A 317 2.54 12.11 -6.93
N ASN A 318 3.86 12.23 -6.99
CA ASN A 318 4.78 11.37 -6.27
C ASN A 318 4.77 11.68 -4.77
N ASP A 319 5.29 10.75 -3.97
CA ASP A 319 5.51 10.97 -2.55
C ASP A 319 6.83 11.72 -2.35
N PHE A 320 6.89 12.61 -1.36
CA PHE A 320 8.14 13.31 -1.00
C PHE A 320 9.16 12.34 -0.39
N LYS A 321 10.44 12.72 -0.44
CA LYS A 321 11.59 11.98 0.10
C LYS A 321 12.54 12.95 0.83
N PRO A 322 13.50 12.48 1.67
CA PRO A 322 14.41 13.35 2.44
C PRO A 322 15.08 14.48 1.62
N GLN A 323 15.49 14.22 0.39
CA GLN A 323 16.10 15.24 -0.49
C GLN A 323 15.17 16.40 -0.86
N ASP A 324 13.85 16.24 -0.73
CA ASP A 324 12.86 17.27 -1.06
C ASP A 324 12.67 18.33 0.03
N PHE A 325 13.18 18.11 1.25
CA PHE A 325 12.89 18.96 2.43
C PHE A 325 13.07 20.46 2.17
N HIS A 326 14.15 20.83 1.46
CA HIS A 326 14.47 22.23 1.09
C HIS A 326 13.33 22.93 0.33
N ARG A 327 12.47 22.18 -0.38
CA ARG A 327 11.33 22.72 -1.16
C ARG A 327 10.22 23.28 -0.26
N PHE A 328 10.14 22.84 1.00
CA PHE A 328 9.17 23.35 1.97
C PHE A 328 9.56 24.72 2.54
N GLN A 329 10.84 25.10 2.41
CA GLN A 329 11.38 26.37 2.93
C GLN A 329 11.38 27.49 1.85
N GLN A 330 10.72 27.27 0.70
CA GLN A 330 10.64 28.24 -0.38
C GLN A 330 9.81 29.48 0.01
N THR A 331 10.26 30.67 -0.41
CA THR A 331 9.59 31.95 -0.12
C THR A 331 9.04 32.66 -1.36
N ALA A 332 9.07 32.01 -2.53
CA ALA A 332 8.66 32.61 -3.81
C ALA A 332 7.14 32.82 -3.93
N ARG A 333 6.34 32.02 -3.21
CA ARG A 333 4.90 32.25 -3.00
C ARG A 333 4.47 31.68 -1.64
N PRO A 334 3.42 32.19 -0.98
CA PRO A 334 2.93 31.59 0.26
C PRO A 334 2.36 30.18 0.01
N THR A 335 2.74 29.23 0.85
CA THR A 335 2.26 27.84 0.86
C THR A 335 2.25 27.29 2.28
N PHE A 336 1.19 26.58 2.66
CA PHE A 336 0.98 26.08 4.03
C PHE A 336 0.74 24.56 4.12
N PHE A 337 0.57 23.87 2.98
CA PHE A 337 0.38 22.42 2.92
C PHE A 337 1.12 21.81 1.72
N ALA A 338 1.47 20.54 1.79
CA ALA A 338 2.12 19.81 0.70
C ALA A 338 1.54 18.39 0.53
N ARG A 339 1.64 17.81 -0.68
CA ARG A 339 1.27 16.40 -0.96
C ARG A 339 2.10 15.78 -2.11
N LYS A 340 2.34 14.46 -2.11
CA LYS A 340 1.90 13.43 -1.16
C LYS A 340 3.00 13.01 -0.17
N PHE A 341 2.57 12.37 0.91
CA PHE A 341 3.41 11.64 1.86
C PHE A 341 2.74 10.28 2.13
N GLU A 342 3.52 9.20 2.19
CA GLU A 342 3.06 7.85 2.51
C GLU A 342 4.13 7.20 3.41
N ALA A 343 3.79 6.81 4.64
CA ALA A 343 4.79 6.39 5.64
C ALA A 343 5.51 5.07 5.26
N VAL A 344 4.81 4.15 4.59
CA VAL A 344 5.39 2.93 3.99
C VAL A 344 6.32 3.21 2.79
N VAL A 345 6.34 4.44 2.28
CA VAL A 345 7.11 4.88 1.10
C VAL A 345 8.29 5.79 1.48
N SER A 346 8.13 6.64 2.50
CA SER A 346 9.21 7.21 3.33
C SER A 346 8.60 7.93 4.54
N GLN A 347 8.89 7.48 5.76
CA GLN A 347 8.51 8.18 6.99
C GLN A 347 9.56 9.22 7.40
N GLU A 348 10.83 9.08 6.99
CA GLU A 348 11.91 10.00 7.39
C GLU A 348 11.58 11.48 7.09
N ILE A 349 11.09 11.77 5.88
CA ILE A 349 10.69 13.13 5.48
C ILE A 349 9.49 13.68 6.27
N ILE A 350 8.62 12.79 6.77
CA ILE A 350 7.46 13.16 7.59
C ILE A 350 7.95 13.60 8.98
N GLY A 351 8.85 12.82 9.59
CA GLY A 351 9.48 13.17 10.86
C GLY A 351 10.32 14.45 10.78
N GLN A 352 11.13 14.60 9.72
CA GLN A 352 11.88 15.84 9.46
C GLN A 352 10.96 17.08 9.41
N LEU A 353 9.80 16.97 8.75
CA LEU A 353 8.85 18.07 8.63
C LEU A 353 8.12 18.39 9.94
N ASP A 354 7.66 17.38 10.68
CA ASP A 354 7.00 17.58 11.99
C ASP A 354 7.95 18.20 13.02
N TYR A 355 9.18 17.69 13.14
CA TYR A 355 10.16 18.21 14.11
C TYR A 355 10.64 19.63 13.76
N TYR A 356 10.66 19.98 12.47
CA TYR A 356 10.94 21.35 12.01
C TYR A 356 9.81 22.34 12.35
N LEU A 357 8.55 21.88 12.28
CA LEU A 357 7.38 22.74 12.55
C LEU A 357 7.04 22.87 14.04
N TYR A 358 7.24 21.80 14.83
CA TYR A 358 6.75 21.69 16.21
C TYR A 358 7.81 21.22 17.23
N GLY A 359 9.10 21.25 16.84
CA GLY A 359 10.22 20.85 17.69
C GLY A 359 10.36 19.33 17.85
N ASN A 360 11.50 18.88 18.38
CA ASN A 360 11.73 17.47 18.67
C ASN A 360 10.82 16.96 19.81
N TYR A 361 10.48 15.68 19.76
CA TYR A 361 9.96 14.95 20.92
C TYR A 361 11.03 14.83 22.04
N PRO A 362 10.62 14.59 23.30
CA PRO A 362 11.55 14.38 24.41
C PRO A 362 12.58 13.27 24.15
N ALA A 363 13.75 13.40 24.78
CA ALA A 363 14.79 12.37 24.72
C ALA A 363 14.27 11.06 25.35
N GLY A 364 14.37 9.96 24.61
CA GLY A 364 13.91 8.64 25.04
C GLY A 364 12.47 8.27 24.63
N THR A 365 11.72 9.15 23.94
CA THR A 365 10.41 8.79 23.38
C THR A 365 10.52 7.61 22.39
N PRO A 366 9.75 6.51 22.58
CA PRO A 366 9.75 5.35 21.69
C PRO A 366 9.00 5.63 20.38
N GLY A 367 8.95 4.65 19.47
CA GLY A 367 8.10 4.68 18.27
C GLY A 367 8.52 5.65 17.15
N LEU A 368 9.33 6.68 17.44
CA LEU A 368 9.68 7.78 16.52
C LEU A 368 10.27 7.38 15.16
N ARG A 369 10.89 6.19 15.04
CA ARG A 369 11.46 5.66 13.79
C ARG A 369 10.74 4.41 13.27
N SER A 370 9.72 3.95 14.00
CA SER A 370 8.91 2.79 13.65
C SER A 370 7.63 3.22 12.93
N TYR A 371 7.05 2.35 12.13
CA TYR A 371 5.70 2.54 11.58
C TYR A 371 4.97 1.20 11.56
N TRP A 372 3.68 1.25 11.88
CA TRP A 372 2.78 0.11 11.93
C TRP A 372 1.54 0.44 11.10
N GLU A 373 1.18 -0.44 10.17
CA GLU A 373 0.02 -0.28 9.29
C GLU A 373 -0.82 -1.55 9.35
N ASN A 374 -2.07 -1.45 9.81
CA ASN A 374 -2.99 -2.58 9.84
C ASN A 374 -3.46 -2.89 8.41
N ILE A 375 -3.36 -4.17 8.01
CA ILE A 375 -3.75 -4.66 6.69
C ILE A 375 -4.80 -5.78 6.74
N TYR A 376 -5.31 -6.07 7.94
CA TYR A 376 -6.42 -6.97 8.23
C TYR A 376 -6.78 -6.89 9.71
N ASP A 377 -8.05 -6.65 10.04
CA ASP A 377 -8.58 -6.72 11.39
C ASP A 377 -9.78 -7.69 11.46
N GLU A 378 -9.97 -8.35 12.61
CA GLU A 378 -11.02 -9.37 12.78
C GLU A 378 -12.45 -8.95 12.38
N PRO A 379 -12.91 -7.69 12.62
CA PRO A 379 -14.26 -7.25 12.26
C PRO A 379 -14.57 -7.29 10.75
N ASP A 380 -13.56 -7.19 9.88
CA ASP A 380 -13.74 -7.32 8.42
C ASP A 380 -13.98 -8.78 7.98
N GLY A 381 -13.67 -9.73 8.86
CA GLY A 381 -13.84 -11.17 8.67
C GLY A 381 -12.91 -11.79 7.63
N ILE A 382 -12.69 -13.10 7.73
CA ILE A 382 -11.76 -13.84 6.85
C ILE A 382 -12.12 -13.82 5.36
N HIS A 383 -13.32 -13.38 4.98
CA HIS A 383 -13.74 -13.22 3.59
C HIS A 383 -13.12 -11.99 2.90
N SER A 384 -12.67 -10.98 3.66
CA SER A 384 -11.89 -9.84 3.12
C SER A 384 -10.49 -10.27 2.64
N LEU A 385 -9.87 -11.23 3.33
CA LEU A 385 -8.60 -11.84 2.95
C LEU A 385 -8.71 -12.69 1.68
N SER A 386 -7.58 -12.95 1.03
CA SER A 386 -7.44 -14.04 0.04
C SER A 386 -7.07 -15.37 0.70
N ASP A 387 -7.28 -16.50 0.01
CA ASP A 387 -6.82 -17.81 0.50
C ASP A 387 -5.28 -17.88 0.64
N VAL A 388 -4.56 -17.07 -0.15
CA VAL A 388 -3.09 -16.90 -0.06
C VAL A 388 -2.70 -16.26 1.26
N ALA A 389 -3.28 -15.09 1.57
CA ALA A 389 -3.00 -14.37 2.81
C ALA A 389 -3.43 -15.19 4.04
N LEU A 390 -4.63 -15.78 4.01
CA LEU A 390 -5.11 -16.62 5.12
C LEU A 390 -4.20 -17.83 5.37
N SER A 391 -3.77 -18.55 4.33
CA SER A 391 -2.85 -19.70 4.48
C SER A 391 -1.50 -19.29 5.08
N LEU A 392 -0.94 -18.17 4.63
CA LEU A 392 0.37 -17.69 5.08
C LEU A 392 0.33 -17.09 6.49
N TYR A 393 -0.70 -16.31 6.83
CA TYR A 393 -0.86 -15.75 8.18
C TYR A 393 -1.07 -16.86 9.23
N HIS A 394 -1.83 -17.92 8.91
CA HIS A 394 -1.92 -19.11 9.76
C HIS A 394 -0.56 -19.80 9.96
N SER A 395 0.24 -19.92 8.90
CA SER A 395 1.60 -20.48 8.98
C SER A 395 2.56 -19.60 9.82
N PHE A 396 2.44 -18.27 9.73
CA PHE A 396 3.21 -17.33 10.54
C PHE A 396 2.87 -17.42 12.03
N SER A 397 1.59 -17.52 12.41
CA SER A 397 1.18 -17.78 13.80
C SER A 397 1.80 -19.09 14.33
N ARG A 398 1.72 -20.18 13.56
CA ARG A 398 2.34 -21.47 13.93
C ARG A 398 3.86 -21.40 14.01
N LEU A 399 4.53 -20.55 13.22
CA LEU A 399 5.97 -20.31 13.31
C LEU A 399 6.33 -19.61 14.63
N GLY A 400 5.49 -18.69 15.10
CA GLY A 400 5.60 -18.08 16.44
C GLY A 400 5.41 -19.08 17.57
N LEU A 401 4.39 -19.93 17.50
CA LEU A 401 4.15 -20.96 18.54
C LEU A 401 5.32 -21.95 18.65
N ARG A 402 5.90 -22.37 17.53
CA ARG A 402 7.13 -23.19 17.52
C ARG A 402 8.34 -22.47 18.13
N ARG A 403 8.45 -21.15 17.97
CA ARG A 403 9.50 -20.36 18.62
C ARG A 403 9.31 -20.35 20.15
N ALA A 404 8.08 -20.19 20.63
CA ALA A 404 7.78 -20.22 22.07
C ALA A 404 8.13 -21.58 22.70
N GLU A 405 7.77 -22.69 22.05
CA GLU A 405 8.13 -24.04 22.53
C GLU A 405 9.66 -24.23 22.58
N ALA A 406 10.39 -23.70 21.60
CA ALA A 406 11.85 -23.83 21.47
C ALA A 406 12.67 -22.81 22.28
N SER A 407 12.09 -21.74 22.83
CA SER A 407 12.82 -20.76 23.64
C SER A 407 12.99 -21.21 25.10
N LEU A 408 12.06 -22.00 25.63
CA LEU A 408 12.12 -22.50 27.00
C LEU A 408 13.09 -23.68 27.16
N HIS A 409 14.30 -23.40 27.64
CA HIS A 409 15.32 -24.39 27.93
C HIS A 409 15.14 -24.97 29.34
N ALA A 410 14.14 -25.84 29.54
CA ALA A 410 13.81 -26.44 30.83
C ALA A 410 13.72 -27.98 30.79
N PRO A 411 14.25 -28.71 31.79
CA PRO A 411 14.07 -30.16 31.90
C PRO A 411 12.69 -30.50 32.47
N GLY A 412 11.73 -30.81 31.61
CA GLY A 412 10.37 -31.18 32.01
C GLY A 412 9.36 -31.02 30.87
N GLU A 413 8.08 -30.94 31.20
CA GLU A 413 7.06 -30.52 30.23
C GLU A 413 7.14 -28.99 30.04
N SER A 414 7.34 -28.55 28.80
CA SER A 414 7.48 -27.12 28.48
C SER A 414 6.15 -26.38 28.66
N SER A 415 6.14 -25.34 29.50
CA SER A 415 4.97 -24.46 29.71
C SER A 415 4.81 -23.38 28.62
N CYS A 416 5.61 -23.46 27.56
CA CYS A 416 5.52 -22.64 26.35
C CYS A 416 5.00 -23.44 25.14
N ARG A 417 4.27 -24.54 25.40
CA ARG A 417 3.63 -25.37 24.37
C ARG A 417 2.21 -24.90 24.12
N TYR A 418 1.86 -24.70 22.86
CA TYR A 418 0.61 -24.07 22.45
C TYR A 418 -0.10 -24.82 21.34
N TYR A 419 -1.45 -24.79 21.37
CA TYR A 419 -2.30 -25.20 20.26
C TYR A 419 -3.03 -23.97 19.69
N PRO A 420 -2.95 -23.69 18.37
CA PRO A 420 -3.56 -22.51 17.76
C PRO A 420 -5.09 -22.59 17.76
N MET A 421 -5.76 -21.46 17.97
CA MET A 421 -7.22 -21.37 18.07
C MET A 421 -7.77 -20.31 17.12
N GLY A 422 -8.80 -20.67 16.34
CA GLY A 422 -9.48 -19.75 15.43
C GLY A 422 -8.63 -19.31 14.24
N HIS A 423 -8.75 -18.03 13.87
CA HIS A 423 -7.97 -17.38 12.82
C HIS A 423 -7.12 -16.24 13.43
N PRO A 424 -6.18 -15.63 12.68
CA PRO A 424 -5.60 -14.34 13.06
C PRO A 424 -6.69 -13.31 13.38
N ALA A 425 -6.43 -12.49 14.40
CA ALA A 425 -7.34 -11.46 14.87
C ALA A 425 -6.90 -10.03 14.47
N SER A 426 -5.65 -9.86 14.02
CA SER A 426 -5.20 -8.74 13.18
C SER A 426 -3.81 -8.99 12.59
N VAL A 427 -3.47 -8.30 11.51
CA VAL A 427 -2.13 -8.31 10.91
C VAL A 427 -1.65 -6.89 10.62
N HIS A 428 -0.43 -6.57 11.06
CA HIS A 428 0.23 -5.31 10.77
C HIS A 428 1.47 -5.52 9.88
N LEU A 429 1.71 -4.61 8.95
CA LEU A 429 3.05 -4.36 8.42
C LEU A 429 3.86 -3.62 9.49
N TYR A 430 5.12 -4.02 9.70
CA TYR A 430 6.05 -3.31 10.58
C TYR A 430 7.25 -2.77 9.79
N PHE A 431 7.53 -1.48 9.95
CA PHE A 431 8.69 -0.80 9.37
C PHE A 431 9.56 -0.17 10.47
N LEU A 432 10.88 -0.17 10.27
CA LEU A 432 11.84 0.49 11.18
C LEU A 432 12.92 1.22 10.36
N ALA A 433 12.86 2.55 10.42
CA ALA A 433 13.67 3.49 9.63
C ALA A 433 13.61 3.18 8.12
N ASP A 434 12.43 3.42 7.53
CA ASP A 434 12.11 3.27 6.10
C ASP A 434 12.50 1.90 5.49
N ARG A 435 12.48 0.85 6.31
CA ARG A 435 12.75 -0.54 5.92
C ARG A 435 11.69 -1.47 6.51
N PHE A 436 11.07 -2.26 5.65
CA PHE A 436 10.14 -3.32 6.05
C PHE A 436 10.86 -4.35 6.97
N GLN A 437 10.23 -4.68 8.09
CA GLN A 437 10.70 -5.68 9.07
C GLN A 437 9.87 -6.97 9.01
N GLY A 438 8.85 -7.05 8.14
CA GLY A 438 7.92 -8.17 8.06
C GLY A 438 6.57 -7.86 8.71
N PHE A 439 5.89 -8.92 9.15
CA PHE A 439 4.53 -8.86 9.67
C PHE A 439 4.47 -9.07 11.17
N LEU A 440 3.52 -8.41 11.82
CA LEU A 440 3.05 -8.74 13.17
C LEU A 440 1.68 -9.39 13.05
N ILE A 441 1.51 -10.58 13.63
CA ILE A 441 0.24 -11.33 13.59
C ILE A 441 -0.27 -11.49 15.02
N LYS A 442 -1.44 -10.92 15.31
CA LYS A 442 -2.19 -11.11 16.56
C LYS A 442 -3.04 -12.37 16.42
N HIS A 443 -2.92 -13.33 17.34
CA HIS A 443 -3.65 -14.60 17.30
C HIS A 443 -3.92 -15.18 18.69
N HIS A 444 -4.79 -16.18 18.75
CA HIS A 444 -5.16 -16.87 19.98
C HIS A 444 -4.60 -18.30 19.99
N ALA A 445 -4.12 -18.74 21.14
CA ALA A 445 -3.63 -20.10 21.30
C ALA A 445 -3.85 -20.61 22.73
N THR A 446 -4.18 -21.90 22.87
CA THR A 446 -4.31 -22.55 24.18
C THR A 446 -2.93 -22.97 24.66
N ASN A 447 -2.46 -22.41 25.77
CA ASN A 447 -1.28 -22.91 26.49
C ASN A 447 -1.61 -24.29 27.08
N LEU A 448 -0.88 -25.31 26.68
CA LEU A 448 -1.20 -26.71 26.98
C LEU A 448 -0.89 -27.10 28.42
N ALA A 449 0.13 -26.51 29.05
CA ALA A 449 0.54 -26.86 30.42
C ALA A 449 -0.46 -26.36 31.48
N VAL A 450 -1.17 -25.25 31.20
CA VAL A 450 -2.22 -24.70 32.09
C VAL A 450 -3.64 -24.84 31.54
N SER A 451 -3.80 -25.33 30.31
CA SER A 451 -5.08 -25.43 29.57
C SER A 451 -5.89 -24.11 29.56
N LYS A 452 -5.21 -22.99 29.29
CA LYS A 452 -5.82 -21.65 29.18
C LYS A 452 -5.60 -21.04 27.81
N LEU A 453 -6.59 -20.30 27.32
CA LEU A 453 -6.45 -19.47 26.13
C LEU A 453 -5.60 -18.24 26.45
N GLU A 454 -4.57 -18.00 25.64
CA GLU A 454 -3.73 -16.81 25.68
C GLU A 454 -3.84 -16.08 24.33
N THR A 455 -3.71 -14.75 24.35
CA THR A 455 -3.64 -13.90 23.15
C THR A 455 -2.21 -13.41 22.98
N LEU A 456 -1.66 -13.66 21.79
CA LEU A 456 -0.24 -13.47 21.48
C LEU A 456 -0.10 -12.59 20.24
N GLU A 457 1.01 -11.87 20.12
CA GLU A 457 1.46 -11.28 18.84
C GLU A 457 2.80 -11.89 18.44
N THR A 458 2.93 -12.29 17.17
CA THR A 458 4.17 -12.86 16.59
C THR A 458 4.73 -11.95 15.54
N TRP A 459 6.02 -11.58 15.67
CA TRP A 459 6.77 -10.90 14.62
C TRP A 459 7.49 -11.93 13.74
N VAL A 460 7.16 -11.95 12.44
CA VAL A 460 7.88 -12.71 11.41
C VAL A 460 8.60 -11.78 10.43
N MET A 461 9.85 -12.09 10.09
CA MET A 461 10.66 -11.35 9.13
C MET A 461 11.08 -12.26 7.96
N PRO A 462 11.08 -11.78 6.69
CA PRO A 462 11.58 -12.55 5.57
C PRO A 462 13.11 -12.65 5.63
N LYS A 463 13.67 -13.82 5.27
CA LYS A 463 15.12 -14.01 5.21
C LYS A 463 15.69 -13.32 3.98
N LYS A 464 16.95 -12.86 4.08
CA LYS A 464 17.67 -12.25 2.94
C LYS A 464 18.02 -13.32 1.91
N VAL A 465 17.36 -13.25 0.75
CA VAL A 465 17.47 -14.23 -0.35
C VAL A 465 18.24 -13.73 -1.56
N PHE A 466 18.31 -12.41 -1.80
CA PHE A 466 19.15 -11.83 -2.85
C PHE A 466 20.64 -12.03 -2.54
N LYS A 467 21.38 -12.53 -3.53
CA LYS A 467 22.83 -12.80 -3.45
C LYS A 467 23.51 -12.39 -4.75
N ILE A 468 24.58 -11.60 -4.65
CA ILE A 468 25.53 -11.40 -5.75
C ILE A 468 26.45 -12.63 -5.83
N ALA A 469 26.88 -12.99 -7.05
CA ALA A 469 27.76 -14.13 -7.28
C ALA A 469 29.15 -13.96 -6.64
N SER A 470 29.82 -15.09 -6.39
CA SER A 470 31.21 -15.15 -5.92
C SER A 470 32.01 -16.14 -6.79
N PRO A 471 33.11 -15.75 -7.44
CA PRO A 471 33.64 -14.38 -7.50
C PRO A 471 32.63 -13.40 -8.13
N PRO A 472 32.66 -12.11 -7.76
CA PRO A 472 31.84 -11.10 -8.41
C PRO A 472 32.16 -11.05 -9.91
N SER A 473 31.13 -10.92 -10.74
CA SER A 473 31.33 -10.57 -12.15
C SER A 473 31.95 -9.17 -12.26
N ASP A 474 32.77 -8.94 -13.28
CA ASP A 474 33.28 -7.63 -13.70
C ASP A 474 32.14 -6.59 -13.87
N PHE A 475 30.91 -7.08 -14.06
CA PHE A 475 29.69 -6.29 -14.18
C PHE A 475 29.10 -5.84 -12.83
N GLY A 476 29.43 -4.60 -12.44
CA GLY A 476 29.01 -4.00 -11.16
C GLY A 476 27.74 -3.12 -11.14
N ARG A 477 26.90 -3.06 -12.20
CA ARG A 477 25.71 -2.16 -12.19
C ARG A 477 24.53 -2.68 -11.36
N LEU A 478 24.38 -4.00 -11.14
CA LEU A 478 23.24 -4.54 -10.41
C LEU A 478 23.34 -4.22 -8.92
N GLN A 479 22.31 -3.57 -8.37
CA GLN A 479 22.23 -3.25 -6.94
C GLN A 479 21.34 -4.21 -6.14
N PHE A 480 20.22 -4.64 -6.73
CA PHE A 480 19.22 -5.48 -6.07
C PHE A 480 18.32 -6.16 -7.10
N SER A 481 17.72 -7.30 -6.76
CA SER A 481 16.65 -7.94 -7.54
C SER A 481 15.69 -8.70 -6.65
N GLU A 482 14.41 -8.62 -7.01
CA GLU A 482 13.25 -8.98 -6.20
C GLU A 482 12.13 -9.51 -7.09
N VAL A 483 11.21 -10.28 -6.51
CA VAL A 483 10.03 -10.82 -7.20
C VAL A 483 8.81 -10.58 -6.33
N GLY A 484 7.71 -10.09 -6.93
CA GLY A 484 6.46 -9.81 -6.23
C GLY A 484 5.31 -9.50 -7.19
N THR A 485 4.19 -9.03 -6.63
CA THR A 485 3.02 -8.51 -7.37
C THR A 485 2.82 -7.02 -7.06
N ASP A 486 1.91 -6.38 -7.78
CA ASP A 486 1.42 -5.03 -7.46
C ASP A 486 2.54 -3.97 -7.51
N TRP A 487 3.28 -3.98 -8.61
CA TRP A 487 4.36 -3.05 -8.90
C TRP A 487 3.84 -1.61 -9.09
N ASP A 488 4.15 -0.75 -8.13
CA ASP A 488 3.91 0.68 -8.19
C ASP A 488 4.95 1.33 -9.12
N ALA A 489 4.59 1.59 -10.37
CA ALA A 489 5.46 2.25 -11.34
C ALA A 489 5.73 3.75 -11.06
N LYS A 490 5.02 4.36 -10.10
CA LYS A 490 5.22 5.75 -9.64
C LYS A 490 6.30 5.81 -8.56
N GLU A 491 6.22 4.95 -7.54
CA GLU A 491 7.16 4.92 -6.39
C GLU A 491 8.26 3.85 -6.49
N ARG A 492 8.15 2.93 -7.47
CA ARG A 492 9.15 1.90 -7.82
C ARG A 492 9.37 0.85 -6.71
N LEU A 493 8.27 0.30 -6.23
CA LEU A 493 8.21 -0.75 -5.20
C LEU A 493 7.03 -1.70 -5.46
N PHE A 494 7.04 -2.88 -4.85
CA PHE A 494 5.87 -3.77 -4.81
C PHE A 494 4.98 -3.41 -3.62
N ARG A 495 3.66 -3.26 -3.85
CA ARG A 495 2.67 -3.00 -2.78
C ARG A 495 2.32 -4.27 -1.99
N ASN A 496 2.51 -5.46 -2.58
CA ASN A 496 2.62 -6.72 -1.83
C ASN A 496 3.97 -6.79 -1.10
N PHE A 497 4.13 -5.99 -0.03
CA PHE A 497 5.38 -5.83 0.71
C PHE A 497 5.99 -7.15 1.23
N GLY A 498 5.16 -8.16 1.50
CA GLY A 498 5.61 -9.47 1.94
C GLY A 498 6.09 -10.41 0.82
N GLY A 499 5.82 -10.09 -0.45
CA GLY A 499 5.99 -11.06 -1.54
C GLY A 499 5.16 -12.33 -1.33
N LEU A 500 3.95 -12.18 -0.77
CA LEU A 500 3.06 -13.30 -0.47
C LEU A 500 2.40 -13.78 -1.76
N LEU A 501 2.73 -15.00 -2.21
CA LEU A 501 2.30 -15.57 -3.48
C LEU A 501 1.76 -16.98 -3.30
N GLY A 502 0.64 -17.27 -3.94
CA GLY A 502 0.05 -18.59 -4.11
C GLY A 502 0.19 -19.12 -5.54
N PRO A 503 -0.39 -20.29 -5.85
CA PRO A 503 -0.14 -20.99 -7.12
C PRO A 503 -0.81 -20.34 -8.35
N MET A 504 -1.72 -19.37 -8.15
CA MET A 504 -2.43 -18.68 -9.24
C MET A 504 -1.93 -17.25 -9.47
N ASP A 505 -0.92 -16.77 -8.73
CA ASP A 505 -0.37 -15.43 -8.90
C ASP A 505 0.61 -15.37 -10.09
N GLU A 506 0.66 -14.21 -10.76
CA GLU A 506 1.53 -13.96 -11.90
C GLU A 506 2.72 -13.07 -11.48
N PRO A 507 3.86 -13.64 -11.06
CA PRO A 507 4.95 -12.90 -10.44
C PRO A 507 5.70 -11.98 -11.41
N VAL A 508 6.04 -10.78 -10.95
CA VAL A 508 6.84 -9.79 -11.67
C VAL A 508 8.26 -9.80 -11.12
N GLY A 509 9.27 -9.96 -11.98
CA GLY A 509 10.67 -9.87 -11.60
C GLY A 509 11.23 -8.47 -11.82
N MET A 510 11.77 -7.85 -10.76
CA MET A 510 12.35 -6.50 -10.76
C MET A 510 13.86 -6.52 -10.54
N GLN A 511 14.57 -5.57 -11.16
CA GLN A 511 16.01 -5.34 -11.00
C GLN A 511 16.29 -3.84 -10.82
N LYS A 512 17.16 -3.50 -9.88
CA LYS A 512 17.60 -2.13 -9.59
C LYS A 512 19.05 -1.94 -10.03
N TRP A 513 19.32 -0.80 -10.68
CA TRP A 513 20.57 -0.54 -11.39
C TRP A 513 21.25 0.76 -10.93
N GLY A 514 22.58 0.70 -10.81
CA GLY A 514 23.44 1.88 -10.78
C GLY A 514 23.66 2.48 -12.17
N LYS A 515 24.20 3.70 -12.22
CA LYS A 515 24.66 4.36 -13.45
C LYS A 515 25.83 3.58 -14.06
N GLY A 516 25.95 3.60 -15.39
CA GLY A 516 27.05 2.96 -16.13
C GLY A 516 26.74 2.89 -17.63
N PRO A 517 27.55 2.19 -18.43
CA PRO A 517 27.28 1.99 -19.86
C PRO A 517 26.06 1.08 -20.10
N ASN A 518 25.52 1.10 -21.32
CA ASN A 518 24.50 0.16 -21.77
C ASN A 518 25.05 -1.29 -21.70
N VAL A 519 24.20 -2.24 -21.32
CA VAL A 519 24.56 -3.67 -21.17
C VAL A 519 23.33 -4.54 -21.41
N THR A 520 23.52 -5.78 -21.87
CA THR A 520 22.44 -6.78 -21.93
C THR A 520 22.69 -7.86 -20.87
N VAL A 521 21.65 -8.27 -20.15
CA VAL A 521 21.73 -9.37 -19.17
C VAL A 521 20.62 -10.39 -19.42
N THR A 522 20.92 -11.67 -19.17
CA THR A 522 19.98 -12.78 -19.27
C THR A 522 19.31 -13.01 -17.92
N VAL A 523 17.98 -13.07 -17.89
CA VAL A 523 17.17 -13.41 -16.71
C VAL A 523 16.58 -14.80 -16.90
N ILE A 524 16.75 -15.67 -15.91
CA ILE A 524 16.32 -17.08 -15.95
C ILE A 524 15.49 -17.42 -14.72
N TRP A 525 14.29 -17.94 -14.95
CA TRP A 525 13.33 -18.36 -13.92
C TRP A 525 13.38 -19.88 -13.76
N VAL A 526 13.60 -20.36 -12.53
CA VAL A 526 13.78 -21.77 -12.19
C VAL A 526 12.79 -22.18 -11.11
N ASP A 527 12.03 -23.24 -11.39
CA ASP A 527 11.01 -23.79 -10.49
C ASP A 527 11.61 -24.65 -9.35
N PRO A 528 10.80 -25.05 -8.35
CA PRO A 528 11.28 -25.76 -7.16
C PRO A 528 11.86 -27.17 -7.41
N VAL A 529 11.78 -27.70 -8.64
CA VAL A 529 12.37 -28.99 -9.06
C VAL A 529 13.32 -28.84 -10.26
N ASN A 530 13.93 -27.66 -10.39
CA ASN A 530 14.92 -27.28 -11.41
C ASN A 530 14.39 -27.19 -12.85
N ILE A 531 13.07 -27.11 -13.08
CA ILE A 531 12.56 -26.82 -14.43
C ILE A 531 12.76 -25.32 -14.73
N ILE A 532 13.44 -25.02 -15.84
CA ILE A 532 13.59 -23.65 -16.34
C ILE A 532 12.27 -23.24 -16.99
N ALA A 533 11.59 -22.28 -16.36
CA ALA A 533 10.24 -21.85 -16.72
C ALA A 533 10.23 -20.76 -17.79
N ALA A 534 11.21 -19.85 -17.74
CA ALA A 534 11.40 -18.77 -18.71
C ALA A 534 12.87 -18.33 -18.74
N THR A 535 13.36 -17.98 -19.93
CA THR A 535 14.65 -17.32 -20.16
C THR A 535 14.45 -16.17 -21.14
N TYR A 536 14.96 -14.98 -20.81
CA TYR A 536 14.91 -13.82 -21.70
C TYR A 536 16.05 -12.83 -21.41
N ASP A 537 16.50 -12.12 -22.44
CA ASP A 537 17.49 -11.06 -22.32
C ASP A 537 16.81 -9.69 -22.17
N ILE A 538 17.42 -8.78 -21.37
CA ILE A 538 16.99 -7.39 -21.21
C ILE A 538 18.15 -6.42 -21.43
N LEU A 539 17.90 -5.38 -22.24
CA LEU A 539 18.80 -4.25 -22.44
C LEU A 539 18.65 -3.25 -21.28
N ILE A 540 19.73 -3.01 -20.54
CA ILE A 540 19.80 -2.06 -19.44
C ILE A 540 20.48 -0.79 -19.95
N GLU A 541 19.69 0.22 -20.29
CA GLU A 541 20.20 1.53 -20.71
C GLU A 541 21.08 2.18 -19.62
N SER A 542 21.98 3.07 -20.04
CA SER A 542 22.85 3.85 -19.16
C SER A 542 22.11 4.74 -18.15
N THR A 543 20.87 5.17 -18.49
CA THR A 543 19.98 5.94 -17.61
C THR A 543 18.89 5.10 -16.92
N ALA A 544 18.86 3.78 -17.14
CA ALA A 544 17.95 2.89 -16.45
C ALA A 544 18.35 2.75 -14.97
N GLU A 545 17.41 3.05 -14.08
CA GLU A 545 17.53 2.89 -12.62
C GLU A 545 16.80 1.64 -12.12
N PHE A 546 15.75 1.23 -12.82
CA PHE A 546 14.91 0.06 -12.54
C PHE A 546 14.43 -0.58 -13.84
N THR A 547 14.42 -1.90 -13.90
CA THR A 547 13.69 -2.69 -14.92
C THR A 547 12.77 -3.68 -14.22
N HIS A 548 11.68 -4.05 -14.88
CA HIS A 548 10.75 -5.07 -14.39
C HIS A 548 10.08 -5.76 -15.59
N TYR A 549 9.74 -7.04 -15.43
CA TYR A 549 9.01 -7.82 -16.44
C TYR A 549 8.16 -8.90 -15.78
N LYS A 550 6.99 -9.18 -16.35
CA LYS A 550 6.08 -10.25 -15.94
C LYS A 550 6.10 -11.33 -17.03
N PRO A 551 6.84 -12.45 -16.84
CA PRO A 551 6.82 -13.54 -17.82
C PRO A 551 5.43 -14.19 -17.90
N PRO A 552 4.94 -14.56 -19.10
CA PRO A 552 3.66 -15.24 -19.27
C PRO A 552 3.79 -16.72 -18.91
N LEU A 553 3.84 -17.02 -17.60
CA LEU A 553 3.96 -18.37 -17.07
C LEU A 553 2.58 -19.04 -16.97
N ASN A 554 2.45 -20.24 -17.54
CA ASN A 554 1.25 -21.05 -17.40
C ASN A 554 0.99 -21.42 -15.93
N LEU A 555 -0.27 -21.25 -15.51
CA LEU A 555 -0.75 -21.52 -14.15
C LEU A 555 -1.35 -22.94 -14.02
N PRO A 556 -1.42 -23.53 -12.82
CA PRO A 556 -0.85 -23.02 -11.57
C PRO A 556 0.67 -23.18 -11.52
N LEU A 557 1.37 -22.24 -10.87
CA LEU A 557 2.78 -22.36 -10.55
C LEU A 557 3.01 -23.49 -9.53
N ARG A 558 4.06 -24.29 -9.73
CA ARG A 558 4.43 -25.34 -8.77
C ARG A 558 4.79 -24.72 -7.41
N PRO A 559 4.15 -25.13 -6.29
CA PRO A 559 4.48 -24.60 -4.97
C PRO A 559 5.87 -25.03 -4.51
N GLY A 560 6.54 -24.14 -3.77
CA GLY A 560 7.91 -24.30 -3.31
C GLY A 560 8.74 -23.02 -3.46
N VAL A 561 10.05 -23.13 -3.21
CA VAL A 561 10.99 -22.01 -3.34
C VAL A 561 11.52 -21.95 -4.77
N TRP A 562 11.07 -20.94 -5.52
CA TRP A 562 11.54 -20.60 -6.85
C TRP A 562 12.86 -19.81 -6.79
N THR A 563 13.63 -19.81 -7.87
CA THR A 563 14.86 -19.01 -8.01
C THR A 563 14.86 -18.23 -9.32
N VAL A 564 15.18 -16.93 -9.25
CA VAL A 564 15.48 -16.12 -10.44
C VAL A 564 16.98 -15.83 -10.45
N LYS A 565 17.64 -16.12 -11.57
CA LYS A 565 19.08 -15.89 -11.80
C LYS A 565 19.27 -14.78 -12.82
N ILE A 566 20.31 -13.97 -12.64
CA ILE A 566 20.76 -12.94 -13.59
C ILE A 566 22.18 -13.29 -14.03
N LEU A 567 22.42 -13.29 -15.34
CA LEU A 567 23.69 -13.64 -15.96
C LEU A 567 24.13 -12.58 -16.97
N HIS A 568 25.44 -12.48 -17.22
CA HIS A 568 26.04 -11.63 -18.23
C HIS A 568 27.00 -12.51 -19.06
N HIS A 569 26.69 -12.73 -20.34
CA HIS A 569 27.42 -13.68 -21.21
C HIS A 569 27.62 -15.07 -20.54
N TRP A 570 26.54 -15.65 -19.99
CA TRP A 570 26.53 -16.89 -19.20
C TRP A 570 27.32 -16.90 -17.89
N VAL A 571 28.05 -15.83 -17.54
CA VAL A 571 28.65 -15.66 -16.21
C VAL A 571 27.56 -15.26 -15.20
N PRO A 572 27.39 -15.97 -14.06
CA PRO A 572 26.45 -15.58 -13.02
C PRO A 572 26.77 -14.20 -12.44
N VAL A 573 25.76 -13.33 -12.33
CA VAL A 573 25.86 -12.01 -11.70
C VAL A 573 25.22 -12.04 -10.32
N ALA A 574 24.00 -12.57 -10.23
CA ALA A 574 23.25 -12.67 -8.98
C ALA A 574 22.12 -13.69 -9.06
N GLU A 575 21.55 -14.05 -7.90
CA GLU A 575 20.24 -14.71 -7.80
C GLU A 575 19.38 -14.11 -6.69
N THR A 576 18.07 -14.31 -6.80
CA THR A 576 17.08 -14.08 -5.74
C THR A 576 16.09 -15.25 -5.71
N LYS A 577 15.29 -15.37 -4.64
CA LYS A 577 14.34 -16.48 -4.47
C LYS A 577 13.00 -15.97 -3.96
N PHE A 578 11.92 -16.65 -4.31
CA PHE A 578 10.58 -16.35 -3.83
C PHE A 578 9.82 -17.64 -3.49
N LEU A 579 8.76 -17.53 -2.69
CA LEU A 579 7.94 -18.65 -2.27
C LEU A 579 6.60 -18.61 -2.98
N VAL A 580 6.29 -19.64 -3.77
CA VAL A 580 4.91 -19.97 -4.15
C VAL A 580 4.37 -20.91 -3.08
N ALA A 581 3.47 -20.40 -2.24
CA ALA A 581 2.93 -21.14 -1.12
C ALA A 581 1.82 -22.12 -1.58
N PRO A 582 1.84 -23.39 -1.15
CA PRO A 582 0.67 -24.25 -1.28
C PRO A 582 -0.42 -23.77 -0.32
N LEU A 583 -1.67 -23.69 -0.80
CA LEU A 583 -2.78 -23.13 -0.03
C LEU A 583 -3.40 -24.19 0.88
N THR A 584 -3.61 -23.86 2.16
CA THR A 584 -4.36 -24.72 3.10
C THR A 584 -5.86 -24.44 3.05
N PHE A 585 -6.27 -23.34 2.42
CA PHE A 585 -7.65 -22.91 2.29
C PHE A 585 -8.09 -22.80 0.81
N SER A 586 -9.38 -22.99 0.58
CA SER A 586 -10.11 -22.77 -0.67
C SER A 586 -11.46 -22.17 -0.31
N ASN A 587 -11.73 -20.94 -0.76
CA ASN A 587 -12.91 -20.16 -0.35
C ASN A 587 -13.04 -20.03 1.18
N ARG A 588 -11.90 -19.82 1.86
CA ARG A 588 -11.72 -19.72 3.33
C ARG A 588 -12.05 -20.99 4.13
N GLN A 589 -12.41 -22.08 3.47
CA GLN A 589 -12.59 -23.40 4.07
C GLN A 589 -11.35 -24.29 3.87
N PRO A 590 -11.08 -25.29 4.72
CA PRO A 590 -9.94 -26.20 4.53
C PRO A 590 -9.98 -26.89 3.16
N ILE A 591 -8.87 -26.85 2.42
CA ILE A 591 -8.82 -27.33 1.03
C ILE A 591 -9.05 -28.85 0.92
N LYS A 592 -9.84 -29.27 -0.06
CA LYS A 592 -10.12 -30.69 -0.33
C LYS A 592 -8.97 -31.34 -1.11
N PRO A 593 -8.73 -32.67 -0.98
CA PRO A 593 -7.63 -33.36 -1.67
C PRO A 593 -7.64 -33.20 -3.20
N GLU A 594 -8.81 -33.20 -3.84
CA GLU A 594 -8.94 -33.01 -5.30
C GLU A 594 -8.58 -31.57 -5.72
N GLU A 595 -9.01 -30.58 -4.94
CA GLU A 595 -8.72 -29.16 -5.17
C GLU A 595 -7.22 -28.90 -4.96
N ALA A 596 -6.62 -29.47 -3.92
CA ALA A 596 -5.19 -29.42 -3.64
C ALA A 596 -4.37 -30.07 -4.77
N LEU A 597 -4.74 -31.28 -5.21
CA LEU A 597 -4.05 -31.97 -6.30
C LEU A 597 -4.09 -31.18 -7.62
N ARG A 598 -5.21 -30.54 -7.93
CA ARG A 598 -5.35 -29.66 -9.10
C ARG A 598 -4.47 -28.39 -8.98
N LEU A 599 -4.39 -27.82 -7.79
CA LEU A 599 -3.73 -26.52 -7.54
C LEU A 599 -2.21 -26.65 -7.35
N HIS A 600 -1.72 -27.76 -6.79
CA HIS A 600 -0.34 -27.87 -6.29
C HIS A 600 0.62 -28.68 -7.18
N ASN A 601 0.16 -29.27 -8.29
CA ASN A 601 1.01 -30.14 -9.13
C ASN A 601 1.89 -29.37 -10.14
N GLY A 602 1.66 -28.06 -10.31
CA GLY A 602 2.22 -27.23 -11.39
C GLY A 602 1.37 -27.30 -12.68
N PRO A 603 1.81 -26.65 -13.78
CA PRO A 603 1.02 -26.59 -15.00
C PRO A 603 1.04 -27.93 -15.76
N LEU A 604 0.11 -28.09 -16.69
CA LEU A 604 -0.02 -29.32 -17.49
C LEU A 604 1.30 -29.63 -18.21
N ARG A 605 1.75 -30.89 -18.12
CA ARG A 605 3.06 -31.37 -18.63
C ARG A 605 4.30 -30.65 -18.05
N SER A 606 4.14 -29.82 -17.01
CA SER A 606 5.18 -28.89 -16.50
C SER A 606 5.72 -27.89 -17.54
N ALA A 607 4.91 -27.56 -18.55
CA ALA A 607 5.26 -26.56 -19.56
C ALA A 607 4.79 -25.17 -19.12
N TYR A 608 5.70 -24.34 -18.62
CA TYR A 608 5.40 -22.96 -18.20
C TYR A 608 5.26 -21.98 -19.38
N MET A 609 5.84 -22.30 -20.54
CA MET A 609 5.72 -21.55 -21.80
C MET A 609 5.65 -22.57 -22.96
N GLU A 610 5.30 -22.11 -24.16
CA GLU A 610 5.37 -22.93 -25.39
C GLU A 610 6.83 -23.33 -25.72
N GLN A 611 7.78 -22.43 -25.45
CA GLN A 611 9.20 -22.69 -25.62
C GLN A 611 9.76 -23.54 -24.47
N SER A 612 10.45 -24.64 -24.81
CA SER A 612 11.19 -25.46 -23.85
C SER A 612 12.63 -24.97 -23.68
N PHE A 613 13.09 -24.88 -22.42
CA PHE A 613 14.44 -24.43 -22.06
C PHE A 613 15.32 -25.58 -21.51
N GLN A 614 14.90 -26.84 -21.66
CA GLN A 614 15.60 -28.02 -21.09
C GLN A 614 17.05 -28.18 -21.54
N SER A 615 17.44 -27.64 -22.70
CA SER A 615 18.82 -27.62 -23.19
C SER A 615 19.77 -26.78 -22.31
N LEU A 616 19.23 -25.85 -21.51
CA LEU A 616 20.01 -25.00 -20.60
C LEU A 616 20.25 -25.65 -19.23
N ASN A 617 19.51 -26.71 -18.87
CA ASN A 617 19.67 -27.39 -17.58
C ASN A 617 21.10 -27.92 -17.33
N PRO A 618 21.79 -28.57 -18.30
CA PRO A 618 23.20 -28.96 -18.14
C PRO A 618 24.14 -27.75 -18.08
N VAL A 619 23.93 -26.75 -18.94
CA VAL A 619 24.76 -25.54 -19.05
C VAL A 619 24.80 -24.76 -17.73
N LEU A 620 23.66 -24.67 -17.04
CA LEU A 620 23.49 -23.93 -15.79
C LEU A 620 23.73 -24.80 -14.54
N SER A 621 24.13 -26.07 -14.70
CA SER A 621 24.27 -27.04 -13.60
C SER A 621 23.00 -27.20 -12.75
N LEU A 622 21.84 -27.30 -13.42
CA LEU A 622 20.51 -27.47 -12.83
C LEU A 622 19.96 -28.89 -13.16
N PRO A 623 20.49 -29.97 -12.54
CA PRO A 623 19.97 -31.31 -12.78
C PRO A 623 18.56 -31.46 -12.20
N ILE A 624 17.62 -31.98 -13.00
CA ILE A 624 16.28 -32.34 -12.55
C ILE A 624 16.36 -33.71 -11.87
N ASN A 625 16.15 -33.76 -10.55
CA ASN A 625 16.22 -35.00 -9.78
C ASN A 625 14.85 -35.72 -9.78
N PRO A 626 14.72 -36.94 -10.34
CA PRO A 626 13.45 -37.66 -10.38
C PRO A 626 12.80 -37.88 -9.01
N ALA A 627 13.58 -38.07 -7.94
CA ALA A 627 13.05 -38.24 -6.60
C ALA A 627 12.43 -36.94 -6.03
N GLN A 628 12.95 -35.77 -6.42
CA GLN A 628 12.36 -34.48 -6.04
C GLN A 628 11.07 -34.21 -6.82
N VAL A 629 11.03 -34.54 -8.11
CA VAL A 629 9.80 -34.45 -8.92
C VAL A 629 8.70 -35.36 -8.39
N GLU A 630 9.04 -36.59 -8.02
CA GLU A 630 8.11 -37.55 -7.43
C GLU A 630 7.64 -37.12 -6.03
N GLN A 631 8.53 -36.59 -5.18
CA GLN A 631 8.12 -36.02 -3.89
C GLN A 631 7.21 -34.79 -4.06
N ALA A 632 7.44 -33.94 -5.07
CA ALA A 632 6.57 -32.81 -5.37
C ALA A 632 5.14 -33.27 -5.76
N ARG A 633 4.99 -34.35 -6.54
CA ARG A 633 3.69 -34.96 -6.84
C ARG A 633 2.97 -35.47 -5.59
N ARG A 634 3.70 -36.15 -4.69
CA ARG A 634 3.16 -36.64 -3.42
C ARG A 634 2.72 -35.50 -2.51
N ASN A 635 3.49 -34.42 -2.47
CA ASN A 635 3.13 -33.20 -1.74
C ASN A 635 1.88 -32.53 -2.34
N ALA A 636 1.74 -32.50 -3.67
CA ALA A 636 0.57 -31.92 -4.34
C ALA A 636 -0.76 -32.60 -3.96
N ALA A 637 -0.74 -33.93 -3.78
CA ALA A 637 -1.89 -34.71 -3.34
C ALA A 637 -2.20 -34.60 -1.83
N SER A 638 -1.41 -33.84 -1.05
CA SER A 638 -1.58 -33.76 0.41
C SER A 638 -2.65 -32.74 0.83
N ALA A 639 -3.31 -33.03 1.96
CA ALA A 639 -4.29 -32.17 2.62
C ALA A 639 -4.11 -32.20 4.14
N GLY A 640 -4.81 -31.31 4.85
CA GLY A 640 -4.81 -31.21 6.32
C GLY A 640 -3.40 -31.12 6.92
N ALA A 641 -3.17 -31.77 8.07
CA ALA A 641 -1.92 -31.70 8.82
C ALA A 641 -0.66 -32.17 8.07
N THR A 642 -0.77 -32.83 6.91
CA THR A 642 0.39 -33.14 6.04
C THR A 642 0.71 -31.97 5.12
N LEU A 643 -0.31 -31.33 4.55
CA LEU A 643 -0.17 -30.10 3.75
C LEU A 643 0.33 -28.92 4.62
N GLU A 644 -0.19 -28.78 5.84
CA GLU A 644 0.27 -27.76 6.79
C GLU A 644 1.76 -27.93 7.14
N ARG A 645 2.23 -29.16 7.36
CA ARG A 645 3.66 -29.43 7.62
C ARG A 645 4.54 -29.14 6.40
N TRP A 646 4.03 -29.31 5.19
CA TRP A 646 4.75 -28.94 3.97
C TRP A 646 4.82 -27.40 3.81
N LEU A 647 3.70 -26.69 3.97
CA LEU A 647 3.65 -25.23 3.97
C LEU A 647 4.57 -24.64 5.03
N ASP A 648 4.44 -25.08 6.29
CA ASP A 648 5.20 -24.56 7.42
C ASP A 648 6.71 -24.85 7.30
N SER A 649 7.11 -25.91 6.58
CA SER A 649 8.50 -26.19 6.25
C SER A 649 9.04 -25.22 5.19
N LEU A 650 8.28 -24.93 4.14
CA LEU A 650 8.63 -23.93 3.13
C LEU A 650 8.70 -22.52 3.73
N VAL A 651 7.71 -22.15 4.56
CA VAL A 651 7.65 -20.88 5.28
C VAL A 651 8.81 -20.78 6.27
N GLY A 652 9.07 -21.80 7.09
CA GLY A 652 10.24 -21.85 7.98
C GLY A 652 11.59 -21.84 7.22
N GLY A 653 11.59 -22.23 5.94
CA GLY A 653 12.71 -22.07 5.02
C GLY A 653 13.00 -20.60 4.67
N MET A 654 11.95 -19.82 4.39
CA MET A 654 12.04 -18.45 3.82
C MET A 654 11.80 -17.32 4.82
N TRP A 655 11.18 -17.60 5.97
CA TRP A 655 10.82 -16.66 7.03
C TRP A 655 11.40 -17.08 8.38
N THR A 656 11.50 -16.12 9.30
CA THR A 656 11.94 -16.35 10.68
C THR A 656 10.95 -15.69 11.64
N ALA A 657 10.46 -16.42 12.64
CA ALA A 657 9.81 -15.80 13.80
C ALA A 657 10.90 -15.09 14.61
N MET A 658 10.95 -13.76 14.46
CA MET A 658 11.93 -12.90 15.09
C MET A 658 11.65 -12.75 16.57
N ASP A 659 10.38 -12.64 16.94
CA ASP A 659 9.94 -12.67 18.34
C ASP A 659 8.46 -13.01 18.51
N ILE A 660 8.03 -13.26 19.75
CA ILE A 660 6.63 -13.49 20.14
C ILE A 660 6.39 -12.92 21.54
N CYS A 661 5.23 -12.31 21.76
CA CYS A 661 4.84 -11.68 23.02
C CYS A 661 3.39 -12.03 23.39
N ALA A 662 3.02 -11.85 24.66
CA ALA A 662 1.63 -11.98 25.13
C ALA A 662 0.98 -10.61 25.37
N THR A 663 -0.28 -10.42 24.96
CA THR A 663 -1.01 -9.15 25.18
C THR A 663 -1.60 -9.06 26.60
N GLY A 664 -1.59 -10.16 27.35
CA GLY A 664 -2.07 -10.27 28.73
C GLY A 664 -1.26 -11.30 29.52
N PRO A 665 -1.80 -11.85 30.62
CA PRO A 665 -1.12 -12.87 31.42
C PRO A 665 -0.78 -14.13 30.60
N SER A 666 0.43 -14.66 30.77
CA SER A 666 0.90 -15.90 30.13
C SER A 666 1.53 -16.85 31.15
N ALA A 667 1.41 -18.15 30.92
CA ALA A 667 2.09 -19.19 31.70
C ALA A 667 3.45 -19.64 31.12
N CYS A 668 3.86 -19.06 29.98
CA CYS A 668 5.19 -19.25 29.41
C CYS A 668 6.18 -18.26 30.07
N PRO A 669 7.12 -18.70 30.94
CA PRO A 669 7.92 -17.80 31.78
C PRO A 669 8.99 -17.00 31.03
N VAL A 670 9.19 -17.29 29.73
CA VAL A 670 10.11 -16.56 28.83
C VAL A 670 9.36 -15.65 27.84
N MET A 671 8.03 -15.53 27.98
CA MET A 671 7.18 -14.67 27.14
C MET A 671 7.16 -13.24 27.69
N GLN A 672 7.54 -12.25 26.87
CA GLN A 672 7.44 -10.84 27.25
C GLN A 672 6.03 -10.30 27.03
N THR A 673 5.57 -9.36 27.86
CA THR A 673 4.33 -8.60 27.63
C THR A 673 4.49 -7.68 26.42
N CYS A 674 3.58 -7.72 25.46
CA CYS A 674 3.69 -7.01 24.18
C CYS A 674 3.94 -5.50 24.30
N SER A 675 3.27 -4.83 25.23
CA SER A 675 3.42 -3.38 25.49
C SER A 675 4.77 -2.97 26.10
N GLN A 676 5.61 -3.93 26.50
CA GLN A 676 6.98 -3.70 26.97
C GLN A 676 8.04 -3.98 25.89
N THR A 677 7.63 -4.45 24.71
CA THR A 677 8.53 -4.65 23.56
C THR A 677 8.78 -3.32 22.82
N ALA A 678 9.76 -3.30 21.92
CA ALA A 678 10.02 -2.17 21.02
C ALA A 678 9.53 -2.41 19.57
N TRP A 679 8.73 -3.47 19.35
CA TRP A 679 8.33 -3.94 18.01
C TRP A 679 6.84 -4.21 17.87
N SER A 680 6.11 -4.51 18.96
CA SER A 680 4.70 -4.88 18.92
C SER A 680 3.79 -3.71 18.53
N SER A 681 2.65 -4.01 17.90
CA SER A 681 1.58 -3.03 17.69
C SER A 681 0.96 -2.51 19.00
N PHE A 682 1.20 -3.20 20.12
CA PHE A 682 0.81 -2.78 21.47
C PHE A 682 1.89 -1.98 22.22
N SER A 683 3.06 -1.73 21.60
CA SER A 683 4.10 -0.88 22.19
C SER A 683 3.76 0.62 22.02
N PRO A 684 4.20 1.52 22.93
CA PRO A 684 3.83 2.93 22.85
C PRO A 684 4.35 3.62 21.59
N ASP A 685 3.50 4.42 20.94
CA ASP A 685 3.85 5.24 19.78
C ASP A 685 3.36 6.70 19.93
N PRO A 686 3.98 7.52 20.79
CA PRO A 686 3.50 8.87 21.10
C PRO A 686 3.51 9.90 19.95
N LYS A 687 3.87 9.48 18.73
CA LYS A 687 3.73 10.28 17.49
C LYS A 687 2.38 10.10 16.80
N SER A 688 1.63 9.04 17.14
CA SER A 688 0.31 8.72 16.57
C SER A 688 -0.81 8.68 17.63
N GLU A 689 -0.46 8.49 18.91
CA GLU A 689 -1.38 8.62 20.04
C GLU A 689 -2.00 10.02 20.15
N LEU A 690 -3.31 10.11 20.45
CA LEU A 690 -4.04 11.35 20.68
C LEU A 690 -4.47 11.46 22.14
N GLY A 691 -3.87 12.41 22.87
CA GLY A 691 -4.16 12.66 24.28
C GLY A 691 -5.21 13.75 24.54
N ALA A 692 -5.21 14.27 25.76
CA ALA A 692 -6.02 15.43 26.14
C ALA A 692 -5.52 16.74 25.50
N VAL A 693 -6.42 17.71 25.31
CA VAL A 693 -6.09 19.03 24.78
C VAL A 693 -5.25 19.83 25.78
N LYS A 694 -4.11 20.35 25.33
CA LYS A 694 -3.20 21.20 26.11
C LYS A 694 -3.76 22.63 26.30
N PRO A 695 -3.24 23.44 27.25
CA PRO A 695 -3.68 24.82 27.47
C PRO A 695 -3.52 25.78 26.27
N ASP A 696 -2.69 25.43 25.28
CA ASP A 696 -2.50 26.15 24.01
C ASP A 696 -3.58 25.79 22.94
N GLY A 697 -4.53 24.92 23.28
CA GLY A 697 -5.54 24.40 22.36
C GLY A 697 -5.03 23.33 21.40
N ARG A 698 -3.85 22.76 21.63
CA ARG A 698 -3.20 21.80 20.73
C ARG A 698 -3.16 20.37 21.31
N LEU A 699 -2.85 19.41 20.44
CA LEU A 699 -2.51 18.03 20.81
C LEU A 699 -1.00 17.81 20.65
N ARG A 700 -0.47 18.11 19.45
CA ARG A 700 0.96 18.23 19.17
C ARG A 700 1.54 19.52 19.75
#